data_AF-A0A814C3B3-F1
#
_entry.id   AF-A0A814C3B3-F1
#
_cell.length_a   1.000
_cell.length_b   1.000
_cell.length_c   1.000
_cell.angle_alpha   90.00
_cell.angle_beta   90.00
_cell.angle_gamma   90.00
#
_symmetry.space_group_name_H-M   'P 1'
#
loop_
_entity.id
_entity.type
_entity.pdbx_description
1 polymer ?
#
loop_
_entity_poly.entity_id
_entity_poly.type
_entity_poly.pdbx_seq_one_letter_code
_entity_poly.pdbx_strand_id
1 'polypeptide(L)'
;MSSKSELTKTIENQQSRITRLEQRFADLFTAYKNLQKEKEVLESTVRVLSTAASTVEPATTDNDGNASATENVESGAEGENSQPTVTEHQTLQEKLQTLQQNVTAIAEQKNHMERMFQTDKRKLKAENEELYKQLEEAKAENIIIKEKLDNEIKDLKNSLGQSQRDHGREVADCKVITRELQTLLCTERTKSETLEHQYDECRAKVVTLETQFDNLKKQYNALNNQYQAKLNELKDKDLVHVEELKRSKEKIAELIGKLNNLETKYTEQLRTESKRNELLEKKLNEASTEQAQKMSTTETQIAELSEQIGIIEKQRAQDQMVIQRLKERIAQLDMENSLLTKVSSTSIEQDDVIVTDDDTENHYDLDTLLKRISKLKVLIRMANDRFGQSLTIEDVLNIDREISSGAANSSGGNLSSENNKVLHSKCHEEIERLKAELEKYRNKTVAAFKAKAFKDTNTSKEHDDLRNQIDQLREKLANSQSLYNVENERHAQVVEKLESCLTNIREQHRHEMDQFLARKRTELNELECELEKQRERTMRLLSEKDRELETLRKQPDLIPTLNKDTSPSTVSDLKEEKHSEPTTIIGELFPRELSTSTIGGPMSPLPTADSNNILYFIQEQQLREQELMSLRKQRYELEMTIRDIHKKYSFEISQLQATNEQLNDDLEHIKLSTQRKEVLTKNEHNIDYIKNVFYHYLLANDTQVKHTMANALMTILHFSAKEKAKIENQKTNNTLTPGGWFTSK
;
A
#
# COMPACT_ATOMS: atom_id res chain seq x y z
N MET A 1 12.25 -72.76 -12.54
CA MET A 1 13.63 -73.20 -12.83
C MET A 1 14.22 -73.75 -11.54
N SER A 2 14.18 -75.07 -11.31
CA SER A 2 14.98 -75.67 -10.23
C SER A 2 16.47 -75.41 -10.52
N SER A 3 17.24 -75.08 -9.49
CA SER A 3 18.57 -74.53 -9.69
C SER A 3 19.53 -75.60 -10.21
N LYS A 4 20.43 -75.21 -11.11
CA LYS A 4 21.53 -76.08 -11.58
C LYS A 4 22.34 -76.66 -10.40
N SER A 5 22.41 -75.93 -9.27
CA SER A 5 23.04 -76.35 -8.02
C SER A 5 22.31 -77.51 -7.31
N GLU A 6 20.98 -77.60 -7.44
CA GLU A 6 20.18 -78.70 -6.87
C GLU A 6 20.45 -79.99 -7.64
N LEU A 7 20.46 -79.92 -8.97
CA LEU A 7 20.79 -81.07 -9.82
C LEU A 7 22.21 -81.58 -9.54
N THR A 8 23.22 -80.70 -9.47
CA THR A 8 24.59 -81.12 -9.15
C THR A 8 24.69 -81.79 -7.78
N LYS A 9 24.03 -81.25 -6.75
CA LYS A 9 23.97 -81.88 -5.41
C LYS A 9 23.30 -83.25 -5.43
N THR A 10 22.25 -83.45 -6.24
CA THR A 10 21.64 -84.79 -6.39
C THR A 10 22.54 -85.79 -7.11
N ILE A 11 23.29 -85.35 -8.13
CA ILE A 11 24.25 -86.20 -8.86
C ILE A 11 25.42 -86.59 -7.96
N GLU A 12 25.99 -85.64 -7.22
CA GLU A 12 27.09 -85.86 -6.27
C GLU A 12 26.69 -86.82 -5.14
N ASN A 13 25.48 -86.66 -4.59
CA ASN A 13 24.91 -87.58 -3.60
C ASN A 13 24.71 -89.00 -4.20
N GLN A 14 24.18 -89.10 -5.43
CA GLN A 14 24.04 -90.38 -6.15
C GLN A 14 25.40 -91.05 -6.40
N GLN A 15 26.42 -90.30 -6.81
CA GLN A 15 27.79 -90.81 -6.98
C GLN A 15 28.35 -91.34 -5.65
N SER A 16 28.23 -90.58 -4.56
CA SER A 16 28.68 -91.04 -3.23
C SER A 16 27.99 -92.33 -2.77
N ARG A 17 26.73 -92.53 -3.16
CA ARG A 17 25.93 -93.73 -2.88
C ARG A 17 26.33 -94.91 -3.76
N ILE A 18 26.73 -94.68 -5.01
CA ILE A 18 27.27 -95.72 -5.92
C ILE A 18 28.61 -96.23 -5.37
N THR A 19 29.57 -95.35 -5.06
CA THR A 19 30.89 -95.77 -4.54
C THR A 19 30.80 -96.55 -3.22
N ARG A 20 29.86 -96.20 -2.34
CA ARG A 20 29.55 -96.97 -1.12
C ARG A 20 28.97 -98.37 -1.40
N LEU A 21 28.29 -98.57 -2.52
CA LEU A 21 27.78 -99.89 -2.95
C LEU A 21 28.87 -100.71 -3.66
N GLU A 22 29.69 -100.07 -4.48
CA GLU A 22 30.86 -100.68 -5.13
C GLU A 22 31.85 -101.24 -4.10
N GLN A 23 32.18 -100.44 -3.07
CA GLN A 23 33.06 -100.87 -1.98
C GLN A 23 32.47 -102.08 -1.22
N ARG A 24 31.18 -102.01 -0.83
CA ARG A 24 30.49 -103.14 -0.19
C ARG A 24 30.46 -104.40 -1.05
N PHE A 25 30.37 -104.26 -2.38
CA PHE A 25 30.41 -105.38 -3.30
C PHE A 25 31.82 -105.98 -3.40
N ALA A 26 32.87 -105.17 -3.39
CA ALA A 26 34.26 -105.63 -3.33
C ALA A 26 34.59 -106.35 -2.01
N ASP A 27 34.09 -105.84 -0.88
CA ASP A 27 34.20 -106.49 0.43
C ASP A 27 33.48 -107.85 0.44
N LEU A 28 32.25 -107.91 -0.07
CA LEU A 28 31.43 -109.13 -0.14
C LEU A 28 32.03 -110.16 -1.12
N PHE A 29 32.57 -109.72 -2.25
CA PHE A 29 33.31 -110.60 -3.18
C PHE A 29 34.60 -111.15 -2.54
N THR A 30 35.29 -110.35 -1.73
CA THR A 30 36.48 -110.79 -0.98
C THR A 30 36.11 -111.80 0.11
N ALA A 31 35.02 -111.57 0.84
CA ALA A 31 34.47 -112.53 1.79
C ALA A 31 34.06 -113.84 1.10
N TYR A 32 33.36 -113.78 -0.03
CA TYR A 32 32.98 -114.96 -0.82
C TYR A 32 34.22 -115.74 -1.32
N LYS A 33 35.26 -115.04 -1.79
CA LYS A 33 36.52 -115.66 -2.22
C LYS A 33 37.28 -116.33 -1.07
N ASN A 34 37.12 -115.86 0.17
CA ASN A 34 37.69 -116.50 1.35
C ASN A 34 36.85 -117.71 1.80
N LEU A 35 35.52 -117.58 1.82
CA LEU A 35 34.59 -118.69 2.11
C LEU A 35 34.73 -119.84 1.09
N GLN A 36 34.99 -119.53 -0.19
CA GLN A 36 35.25 -120.54 -1.21
C GLN A 36 36.56 -121.31 -0.95
N LYS A 37 37.62 -120.65 -0.45
CA LYS A 37 38.85 -121.35 -0.02
C LYS A 37 38.63 -122.19 1.23
N GLU A 38 37.87 -121.68 2.20
CA GLU A 38 37.48 -122.43 3.40
C GLU A 38 36.70 -123.69 3.01
N LYS A 39 35.76 -123.56 2.08
CA LYS A 39 35.04 -124.69 1.48
C LYS A 39 35.98 -125.66 0.75
N GLU A 40 36.96 -125.19 -0.03
CA GLU A 40 37.94 -126.05 -0.70
C GLU A 40 38.81 -126.83 0.30
N VAL A 41 39.23 -126.19 1.40
CA VAL A 41 39.93 -126.84 2.52
C VAL A 41 39.03 -127.88 3.19
N LEU A 42 37.77 -127.55 3.50
CA LEU A 42 36.81 -128.47 4.11
C LEU A 42 36.41 -129.63 3.19
N GLU A 43 36.31 -129.42 1.87
CA GLU A 43 36.14 -130.52 0.92
C GLU A 43 37.39 -131.41 0.87
N SER A 44 38.59 -130.86 1.03
CA SER A 44 39.81 -131.68 1.10
C SER A 44 39.84 -132.57 2.36
N THR A 45 39.45 -132.05 3.53
CA THR A 45 39.39 -132.84 4.77
C THR A 45 38.25 -133.86 4.73
N VAL A 46 37.07 -133.49 4.24
CA VAL A 46 35.95 -134.43 4.06
C VAL A 46 36.31 -135.58 3.11
N ARG A 47 37.08 -135.34 2.03
CA ARG A 47 37.56 -136.42 1.15
C ARG A 47 38.53 -137.36 1.86
N VAL A 48 39.49 -136.82 2.64
CA VAL A 48 40.46 -137.62 3.42
C VAL A 48 39.80 -138.41 4.57
N LEU A 49 38.73 -137.86 5.15
CA LEU A 49 37.92 -138.57 6.15
C LEU A 49 37.00 -139.63 5.51
N SER A 50 36.42 -139.35 4.35
CA SER A 50 35.53 -140.27 3.63
C SER A 50 36.26 -141.49 3.05
N THR A 51 37.52 -141.35 2.63
CA THR A 51 38.35 -142.51 2.25
C THR A 51 38.71 -143.37 3.47
N ALA A 52 38.85 -142.78 4.66
CA ALA A 52 39.06 -143.52 5.90
C ALA A 52 37.76 -144.18 6.45
N ALA A 53 36.59 -143.62 6.16
CA ALA A 53 35.29 -144.18 6.57
C ALA A 53 34.89 -145.44 5.79
N SER A 54 35.58 -145.76 4.68
CA SER A 54 35.20 -146.87 3.78
C SER A 54 35.69 -148.26 4.24
N THR A 55 36.23 -148.41 5.46
CA THR A 55 36.88 -149.66 5.91
C THR A 55 36.45 -150.21 7.29
N VAL A 56 35.55 -149.56 8.04
CA VAL A 56 35.04 -150.09 9.33
C VAL A 56 33.56 -149.75 9.55
N GLU A 57 32.71 -150.79 9.54
CA GLU A 57 31.27 -150.81 9.87
C GLU A 57 30.89 -152.29 10.15
N PRO A 58 29.86 -152.62 10.96
CA PRO A 58 29.46 -151.97 12.22
C PRO A 58 29.13 -152.98 13.35
N ALA A 59 29.07 -152.51 14.61
CA ALA A 59 28.42 -153.23 15.71
C ALA A 59 27.99 -152.30 16.87
N THR A 60 26.69 -152.30 17.19
CA THR A 60 26.04 -152.30 18.54
C THR A 60 26.70 -151.56 19.72
N THR A 61 26.00 -150.79 20.58
CA THR A 61 24.55 -150.74 20.92
C THR A 61 24.19 -149.40 21.59
N ASP A 62 22.89 -149.21 21.87
CA ASP A 62 22.29 -148.26 22.83
C ASP A 62 23.03 -148.22 24.20
N ASN A 63 22.89 -147.23 25.10
CA ASN A 63 21.65 -146.54 25.52
C ASN A 63 21.93 -145.34 26.48
N ASP A 64 21.03 -144.33 26.49
CA ASP A 64 20.62 -143.38 27.57
C ASP A 64 21.63 -142.67 28.52
N GLY A 65 21.17 -141.62 29.23
CA GLY A 65 21.44 -141.58 30.68
C GLY A 65 22.34 -140.51 31.35
N ASN A 66 22.09 -139.21 31.13
CA ASN A 66 22.06 -138.18 32.21
C ASN A 66 23.35 -137.75 33.00
N ALA A 67 23.29 -136.53 33.56
CA ALA A 67 23.97 -136.00 34.77
C ALA A 67 25.52 -135.87 34.90
N SER A 68 25.96 -134.60 34.82
CA SER A 68 26.64 -133.87 35.92
C SER A 68 28.09 -134.20 36.38
N ALA A 69 29.00 -133.32 35.91
CA ALA A 69 30.05 -132.61 36.69
C ALA A 69 31.21 -133.35 37.39
N THR A 70 32.40 -132.70 37.34
CA THR A 70 33.62 -132.92 38.15
C THR A 70 34.33 -134.29 37.96
N GLU A 71 35.65 -134.46 38.12
CA GLU A 71 36.71 -133.56 38.61
C GLU A 71 38.11 -133.89 37.99
N ASN A 72 39.07 -132.98 38.19
CA ASN A 72 40.52 -133.18 38.44
C ASN A 72 41.37 -134.36 37.89
N VAL A 73 42.57 -133.96 37.38
CA VAL A 73 43.92 -134.49 37.72
C VAL A 73 44.50 -135.76 37.03
N GLU A 74 45.56 -135.48 36.25
CA GLU A 74 46.88 -136.16 36.07
C GLU A 74 47.06 -137.69 35.81
N SER A 75 48.10 -137.92 34.97
CA SER A 75 49.03 -139.07 34.96
C SER A 75 48.56 -140.39 34.31
N GLY A 76 49.51 -141.33 34.17
CA GLY A 76 49.28 -142.68 33.64
C GLY A 76 50.01 -142.97 32.33
N ALA A 77 51.33 -143.20 32.41
CA ALA A 77 52.13 -143.65 31.27
C ALA A 77 51.93 -145.16 30.99
N GLU A 78 52.32 -145.57 29.77
CA GLU A 78 52.57 -146.95 29.34
C GLU A 78 51.35 -147.93 29.36
N GLY A 79 51.04 -148.68 28.29
CA GLY A 79 51.66 -148.78 26.96
C GLY A 79 51.79 -150.23 26.53
N GLU A 80 51.09 -150.63 25.46
CA GLU A 80 51.23 -151.99 24.92
C GLU A 80 51.27 -152.02 23.40
N ASN A 81 51.95 -153.04 22.86
CA ASN A 81 52.48 -153.05 21.50
C ASN A 81 51.56 -153.79 20.53
N SER A 82 51.16 -153.14 19.44
CA SER A 82 50.53 -153.78 18.28
C SER A 82 50.89 -152.99 17.02
N GLN A 83 51.76 -153.56 16.18
CA GLN A 83 52.11 -152.97 14.88
C GLN A 83 50.97 -153.17 13.88
N PRO A 84 50.42 -152.09 13.29
CA PRO A 84 49.77 -152.18 11.98
C PRO A 84 50.81 -152.09 10.86
N THR A 85 50.36 -152.35 9.63
CA THR A 85 51.21 -152.44 8.45
C THR A 85 51.80 -151.10 7.99
N VAL A 86 52.90 -151.14 7.23
CA VAL A 86 53.60 -149.95 6.69
C VAL A 86 52.64 -148.99 5.94
N THR A 87 51.63 -149.53 5.28
CA THR A 87 50.55 -148.78 4.60
C THR A 87 49.70 -147.94 5.55
N GLU A 88 49.36 -148.43 6.74
CA GLU A 88 48.63 -147.62 7.72
C GLU A 88 49.50 -146.49 8.25
N HIS A 89 50.77 -146.77 8.53
CA HIS A 89 51.71 -145.76 9.02
C HIS A 89 51.96 -144.64 7.98
N GLN A 90 51.90 -144.95 6.68
CA GLN A 90 51.91 -143.96 5.60
C GLN A 90 50.63 -143.14 5.54
N THR A 91 49.44 -143.76 5.54
CA THR A 91 48.18 -142.98 5.54
C THR A 91 47.99 -142.13 6.81
N LEU A 92 48.51 -142.58 7.95
CA LEU A 92 48.55 -141.79 9.19
C LEU A 92 49.53 -140.62 9.07
N GLN A 93 50.68 -140.80 8.42
CA GLN A 93 51.64 -139.73 8.15
C GLN A 93 51.04 -138.68 7.18
N GLU A 94 50.30 -139.08 6.15
CA GLU A 94 49.57 -138.19 5.25
C GLU A 94 48.42 -137.44 5.96
N LYS A 95 47.66 -138.12 6.83
CA LYS A 95 46.65 -137.49 7.70
C LYS A 95 47.27 -136.48 8.67
N LEU A 96 48.42 -136.80 9.26
CA LEU A 96 49.14 -135.91 10.17
C LEU A 96 49.71 -134.71 9.41
N GLN A 97 50.31 -134.92 8.24
CA GLN A 97 50.82 -133.85 7.38
C GLN A 97 49.71 -132.90 6.90
N THR A 98 48.56 -133.42 6.48
CA THR A 98 47.41 -132.59 6.06
C THR A 98 46.77 -131.86 7.24
N LEU A 99 46.64 -132.51 8.42
CA LEU A 99 46.16 -131.85 9.63
C LEU A 99 47.14 -130.77 10.11
N GLN A 100 48.45 -131.00 10.01
CA GLN A 100 49.50 -130.00 10.28
C GLN A 100 49.41 -128.82 9.29
N GLN A 101 49.22 -129.08 8.00
CA GLN A 101 49.00 -128.05 6.98
C GLN A 101 47.76 -127.21 7.28
N ASN A 102 46.66 -127.84 7.70
CA ASN A 102 45.43 -127.14 8.11
C ASN A 102 45.64 -126.31 9.38
N VAL A 103 46.36 -126.83 10.39
CA VAL A 103 46.72 -126.05 11.59
C VAL A 103 47.60 -124.86 11.23
N THR A 104 48.56 -125.00 10.31
CA THR A 104 49.35 -123.84 9.82
C THR A 104 48.50 -122.86 9.03
N ALA A 105 47.58 -123.30 8.16
CA ALA A 105 46.71 -122.42 7.40
C ALA A 105 45.73 -121.65 8.31
N ILE A 106 45.16 -122.30 9.32
CA ILE A 106 44.31 -121.65 10.33
C ILE A 106 45.13 -120.68 11.20
N ALA A 107 46.37 -121.03 11.56
CA ALA A 107 47.27 -120.12 12.28
C ALA A 107 47.65 -118.89 11.44
N GLU A 108 47.93 -119.06 10.14
CA GLU A 108 48.20 -117.97 9.20
C GLU A 108 46.98 -117.08 8.98
N GLN A 109 45.79 -117.66 8.79
CA GLN A 109 44.53 -116.91 8.66
C GLN A 109 44.19 -116.15 9.94
N LYS A 110 44.36 -116.77 11.12
CA LYS A 110 44.21 -116.10 12.42
C LYS A 110 45.19 -114.93 12.55
N ASN A 111 46.47 -115.15 12.22
CA ASN A 111 47.50 -114.12 12.30
C ASN A 111 47.25 -112.99 11.28
N HIS A 112 46.73 -113.30 10.08
CA HIS A 112 46.29 -112.32 9.09
C HIS A 112 45.11 -111.49 9.58
N MET A 113 44.05 -112.12 10.11
CA MET A 113 42.91 -111.44 10.71
C MET A 113 43.31 -110.57 11.91
N GLU A 114 44.25 -111.05 12.73
CA GLU A 114 44.78 -110.28 13.86
C GLU A 114 45.62 -109.07 13.40
N ARG A 115 46.42 -109.21 12.33
CA ARG A 115 47.10 -108.07 11.69
C ARG A 115 46.11 -107.05 11.13
N MET A 116 45.06 -107.51 10.44
CA MET A 116 44.00 -106.64 9.90
C MET A 116 43.30 -105.86 11.02
N PHE A 117 42.85 -106.55 12.08
CA PHE A 117 42.28 -105.93 13.27
C PHE A 117 43.25 -104.94 13.94
N GLN A 118 44.54 -105.25 14.02
CA GLN A 118 45.54 -104.31 14.51
C GLN A 118 45.73 -103.09 13.60
N THR A 119 45.65 -103.23 12.27
CA THR A 119 45.70 -102.08 11.36
C THR A 119 44.43 -101.23 11.45
N ASP A 120 43.26 -101.83 11.53
CA ASP A 120 41.99 -101.10 11.60
C ASP A 120 41.81 -100.41 12.96
N LYS A 121 42.28 -101.03 14.05
CA LYS A 121 42.41 -100.38 15.37
C LYS A 121 43.39 -99.21 15.37
N ARG A 122 44.37 -99.16 14.45
CA ARG A 122 45.25 -97.98 14.26
C ARG A 122 44.59 -96.92 13.39
N LYS A 123 43.91 -97.30 12.29
CA LYS A 123 43.11 -96.38 11.45
C LYS A 123 42.05 -95.67 12.28
N LEU A 124 41.18 -96.41 12.97
CA LEU A 124 40.12 -95.86 13.82
C LEU A 124 40.66 -94.94 14.94
N LYS A 125 41.90 -95.16 15.41
CA LYS A 125 42.56 -94.21 16.33
C LYS A 125 42.98 -92.92 15.63
N ALA A 126 43.68 -93.02 14.50
CA ALA A 126 44.08 -91.86 13.71
C ALA A 126 42.86 -91.05 13.24
N GLU A 127 41.79 -91.70 12.80
CA GLU A 127 40.50 -91.08 12.42
C GLU A 127 39.85 -90.36 13.61
N ASN A 128 39.86 -90.93 14.82
CA ASN A 128 39.38 -90.23 16.02
C ASN A 128 40.28 -89.05 16.39
N GLU A 129 41.61 -89.22 16.37
CA GLU A 129 42.57 -88.15 16.67
C GLU A 129 42.47 -86.99 15.66
N GLU A 130 42.23 -87.28 14.38
CA GLU A 130 41.97 -86.29 13.34
C GLU A 130 40.62 -85.60 13.53
N LEU A 131 39.53 -86.34 13.83
CA LEU A 131 38.22 -85.75 14.13
C LEU A 131 38.26 -84.85 15.38
N TYR A 132 39.00 -85.23 16.42
CA TYR A 132 39.22 -84.36 17.58
C TYR A 132 40.01 -83.10 17.22
N LYS A 133 41.01 -83.20 16.34
CA LYS A 133 41.76 -82.05 15.85
C LYS A 133 40.89 -81.11 15.00
N GLN A 134 40.11 -81.64 14.06
CA GLN A 134 39.14 -80.88 13.27
C GLN A 134 38.07 -80.20 14.18
N LEU A 135 37.67 -80.86 15.27
CA LEU A 135 36.75 -80.28 16.26
C LEU A 135 37.39 -79.13 17.06
N GLU A 136 38.67 -79.22 17.42
CA GLU A 136 39.43 -78.12 18.05
C GLU A 136 39.61 -76.93 17.08
N GLU A 137 40.00 -77.20 15.83
CA GLU A 137 40.18 -76.18 14.79
C GLU A 137 38.86 -75.44 14.50
N ALA A 138 37.75 -76.17 14.33
CA ALA A 138 36.42 -75.57 14.16
C ALA A 138 35.95 -74.76 15.39
N LYS A 139 36.31 -75.15 16.62
CA LYS A 139 36.04 -74.33 17.82
C LYS A 139 36.85 -73.04 17.81
N ALA A 140 38.13 -73.09 17.47
CA ALA A 140 39.00 -71.92 17.40
C ALA A 140 38.51 -70.93 16.34
N GLU A 141 38.11 -71.41 15.16
CA GLU A 141 37.47 -70.58 14.13
C GLU A 141 36.16 -69.94 14.64
N ASN A 142 35.29 -70.70 15.32
CA ASN A 142 34.06 -70.15 15.91
C ASN A 142 34.33 -69.07 16.97
N ILE A 143 35.39 -69.21 17.78
CA ILE A 143 35.80 -68.17 18.74
C ILE A 143 36.24 -66.91 17.98
N ILE A 144 37.09 -67.03 16.96
CA ILE A 144 37.56 -65.90 16.15
C ILE A 144 36.41 -65.21 15.40
N ILE A 145 35.44 -65.98 14.88
CA ILE A 145 34.23 -65.44 14.24
C ILE A 145 33.38 -64.69 15.26
N LYS A 146 33.19 -65.25 16.46
CA LYS A 146 32.45 -64.59 17.54
C LYS A 146 33.12 -63.28 17.97
N GLU A 147 34.44 -63.26 18.15
CA GLU A 147 35.16 -62.03 18.53
C GLU A 147 35.05 -60.93 17.47
N LYS A 148 35.06 -61.29 16.18
CA LYS A 148 34.79 -60.35 15.07
C LYS A 148 33.37 -59.78 15.16
N LEU A 149 32.36 -60.64 15.28
CA LEU A 149 30.96 -60.22 15.41
C LEU A 149 30.73 -59.37 16.68
N ASP A 150 31.33 -59.73 17.81
CA ASP A 150 31.27 -58.94 19.05
C ASP A 150 31.95 -57.56 18.88
N ASN A 151 32.94 -57.42 18.00
CA ASN A 151 33.56 -56.13 17.68
C ASN A 151 32.73 -55.32 16.68
N GLU A 152 32.22 -55.92 15.61
CA GLU A 152 31.27 -55.28 14.68
C GLU A 152 30.03 -54.76 15.42
N ILE A 153 29.51 -55.53 16.39
CA ILE A 153 28.41 -55.12 17.28
C ILE A 153 28.80 -53.94 18.17
N LYS A 154 30.06 -53.84 18.66
CA LYS A 154 30.53 -52.66 19.42
C LYS A 154 30.62 -51.44 18.51
N ASP A 155 31.17 -51.58 17.31
CA ASP A 155 31.36 -50.46 16.38
C ASP A 155 30.02 -49.94 15.84
N LEU A 156 29.07 -50.82 15.54
CA LEU A 156 27.69 -50.44 15.22
C LEU A 156 26.99 -49.75 16.39
N LYS A 157 27.18 -50.20 17.64
CA LYS A 157 26.66 -49.52 18.84
C LYS A 157 27.30 -48.15 19.05
N ASN A 158 28.60 -48.03 18.83
CA ASN A 158 29.35 -46.77 18.94
C ASN A 158 28.90 -45.77 17.86
N SER A 159 28.74 -46.23 16.62
CA SER A 159 28.25 -45.44 15.49
C SER A 159 26.81 -44.97 15.70
N LEU A 160 25.90 -45.88 16.10
CA LEU A 160 24.52 -45.54 16.46
C LEU A 160 24.46 -44.55 17.62
N GLY A 161 25.25 -44.79 18.67
CA GLY A 161 25.35 -43.90 19.83
C GLY A 161 26.04 -42.56 19.53
N GLN A 162 26.76 -42.44 18.43
CA GLN A 162 27.29 -41.17 17.90
C GLN A 162 26.20 -40.44 17.10
N SER A 163 25.58 -41.12 16.13
CA SER A 163 24.43 -40.60 15.36
C SER A 163 23.29 -40.09 16.26
N GLN A 164 22.96 -40.79 17.35
CA GLN A 164 21.96 -40.35 18.33
C GLN A 164 22.39 -39.07 19.09
N ARG A 165 23.69 -38.90 19.39
CA ARG A 165 24.21 -37.69 20.02
C ARG A 165 24.31 -36.52 19.05
N ASP A 166 24.55 -36.78 17.77
CA ASP A 166 24.60 -35.77 16.73
C ASP A 166 23.19 -35.27 16.39
N HIS A 167 22.24 -36.19 16.17
CA HIS A 167 20.82 -35.83 16.03
C HIS A 167 20.27 -35.14 17.29
N GLY A 168 20.71 -35.55 18.48
CA GLY A 168 20.38 -34.87 19.74
C GLY A 168 20.90 -33.43 19.82
N ARG A 169 22.05 -33.12 19.17
CA ARG A 169 22.59 -31.75 19.04
C ARG A 169 21.85 -30.96 17.96
N GLU A 170 21.65 -31.52 16.77
CA GLU A 170 20.84 -30.91 15.69
C GLU A 170 19.45 -30.49 16.19
N VAL A 171 18.78 -31.37 16.96
CA VAL A 171 17.46 -31.11 17.55
C VAL A 171 17.52 -30.10 18.70
N ALA A 172 18.66 -29.89 19.35
CA ALA A 172 18.86 -28.79 20.29
C ALA A 172 19.08 -27.45 19.56
N ASP A 173 19.92 -27.44 18.53
CA ASP A 173 20.26 -26.25 17.74
C ASP A 173 19.03 -25.76 16.95
N CYS A 174 18.25 -26.65 16.35
CA CYS A 174 16.95 -26.33 15.73
C CYS A 174 15.98 -25.69 16.74
N LYS A 175 16.00 -26.09 18.02
CA LYS A 175 15.20 -25.44 19.07
C LYS A 175 15.76 -24.07 19.48
N VAL A 176 17.06 -23.83 19.35
CA VAL A 176 17.65 -22.49 19.55
C VAL A 176 17.19 -21.58 18.41
N ILE A 177 17.43 -21.98 17.16
CA ILE A 177 17.01 -21.26 15.94
C ILE A 177 15.50 -20.99 15.94
N THR A 178 14.66 -21.96 16.35
CA THR A 178 13.21 -21.76 16.44
C THR A 178 12.83 -20.68 17.45
N ARG A 179 13.51 -20.61 18.60
CA ARG A 179 13.29 -19.54 19.60
C ARG A 179 13.79 -18.19 19.09
N GLU A 180 14.91 -18.15 18.39
CA GLU A 180 15.47 -16.93 17.78
C GLU A 180 14.56 -16.40 16.66
N LEU A 181 14.01 -17.26 15.81
CA LEU A 181 12.99 -16.89 14.82
C LEU A 181 11.70 -16.39 15.51
N GLN A 182 11.30 -17.01 16.63
CA GLN A 182 10.14 -16.56 17.40
C GLN A 182 10.37 -15.20 18.08
N THR A 183 11.55 -14.96 18.67
CA THR A 183 11.86 -13.65 19.28
C THR A 183 12.02 -12.57 18.21
N LEU A 184 12.67 -12.86 17.08
CA LEU A 184 12.74 -11.94 15.94
C LEU A 184 11.34 -11.58 15.44
N LEU A 185 10.47 -12.58 15.20
CA LEU A 185 9.09 -12.36 14.76
C LEU A 185 8.28 -11.54 15.78
N CYS A 186 8.48 -11.74 17.09
CA CYS A 186 7.89 -10.88 18.12
C CYS A 186 8.45 -9.44 18.06
N THR A 187 9.75 -9.25 17.82
CA THR A 187 10.32 -7.89 17.67
C THR A 187 9.89 -7.19 16.38
N GLU A 188 9.65 -7.91 15.29
CA GLU A 188 9.08 -7.31 14.07
C GLU A 188 7.61 -6.95 14.24
N ARG A 189 6.83 -7.75 14.99
CA ARG A 189 5.46 -7.38 15.37
C ARG A 189 5.43 -6.11 16.21
N THR A 190 6.21 -6.01 17.29
CA THR A 190 6.21 -4.80 18.13
C THR A 190 6.80 -3.57 17.42
N LYS A 191 7.73 -3.73 16.47
CA LYS A 191 8.12 -2.66 15.53
C LYS A 191 6.96 -2.25 14.62
N SER A 192 6.23 -3.20 14.05
CA SER A 192 5.06 -2.91 13.21
C SER A 192 3.98 -2.16 14.00
N GLU A 193 3.62 -2.64 15.18
CA GLU A 193 2.64 -2.03 16.09
C GLU A 193 3.06 -0.61 16.50
N THR A 194 4.34 -0.39 16.84
CA THR A 194 4.84 0.95 17.21
C THR A 194 4.97 1.90 16.02
N LEU A 195 5.19 1.41 14.80
CA LEU A 195 5.14 2.20 13.57
C LEU A 195 3.69 2.51 13.15
N GLU A 196 2.75 1.58 13.34
CA GLU A 196 1.33 1.77 13.09
C GLU A 196 0.74 2.82 14.06
N HIS A 197 1.09 2.75 15.35
CA HIS A 197 0.75 3.81 16.32
C HIS A 197 1.35 5.18 15.95
N GLN A 198 2.60 5.24 15.47
CA GLN A 198 3.19 6.50 14.98
C GLN A 198 2.50 7.01 13.71
N TYR A 199 2.08 6.12 12.81
CA TYR A 199 1.33 6.47 11.61
C TYR A 199 -0.05 7.04 11.97
N ASP A 200 -0.81 6.40 12.87
CA ASP A 200 -2.11 6.89 13.30
C ASP A 200 -2.00 8.18 14.13
N GLU A 201 -0.95 8.36 14.94
CA GLU A 201 -0.69 9.64 15.63
C GLU A 201 -0.39 10.77 14.62
N CYS A 202 0.43 10.51 13.60
CA CYS A 202 0.68 11.44 12.50
C CYS A 202 -0.59 11.72 11.68
N ARG A 203 -1.43 10.72 11.43
CA ARG A 203 -2.71 10.85 10.72
C ARG A 203 -3.73 11.66 11.54
N ALA A 204 -3.78 11.48 12.85
CA ALA A 204 -4.59 12.32 13.74
C ALA A 204 -4.09 13.77 13.76
N LYS A 205 -2.76 14.00 13.77
CA LYS A 205 -2.17 15.33 13.59
C LYS A 205 -2.57 15.96 12.25
N VAL A 206 -2.57 15.21 11.14
CA VAL A 206 -3.06 15.70 9.84
C VAL A 206 -4.55 16.07 9.91
N VAL A 207 -5.43 15.22 10.42
CA VAL A 207 -6.88 15.52 10.53
C VAL A 207 -7.16 16.74 11.43
N THR A 208 -6.40 16.93 12.50
CA THR A 208 -6.52 18.14 13.34
C THR A 208 -6.02 19.39 12.63
N LEU A 209 -4.99 19.30 11.78
CA LEU A 209 -4.54 20.42 10.94
C LEU A 209 -5.53 20.71 9.79
N GLU A 210 -6.13 19.69 9.17
CA GLU A 210 -7.17 19.83 8.15
C GLU A 210 -8.40 20.54 8.71
N THR A 211 -8.89 20.13 9.88
CA THR A 211 -10.03 20.78 10.55
C THR A 211 -9.71 22.20 11.01
N GLN A 212 -8.48 22.49 11.45
CA GLN A 212 -8.02 23.87 11.69
C GLN A 212 -8.00 24.70 10.41
N PHE A 213 -7.47 24.16 9.31
CA PHE A 213 -7.42 24.83 8.01
C PHE A 213 -8.82 25.12 7.45
N ASP A 214 -9.74 24.16 7.52
CA ASP A 214 -11.13 24.34 7.10
C ASP A 214 -11.88 25.35 7.98
N ASN A 215 -11.56 25.45 9.27
CA ASN A 215 -12.10 26.49 10.14
C ASN A 215 -11.53 27.88 9.80
N LEU A 216 -10.23 27.99 9.52
CA LEU A 216 -9.61 29.23 9.05
C LEU A 216 -10.15 29.67 7.68
N LYS A 217 -10.38 28.72 6.77
CA LYS A 217 -11.02 28.91 5.46
C LYS A 217 -12.47 29.36 5.58
N LYS A 218 -13.24 28.81 6.53
CA LYS A 218 -14.59 29.31 6.87
C LYS A 218 -14.55 30.75 7.39
N GLN A 219 -13.61 31.09 8.27
CA GLN A 219 -13.42 32.47 8.76
C GLN A 219 -13.02 33.43 7.63
N TYR A 220 -12.08 33.05 6.78
CA TYR A 220 -11.67 33.84 5.61
C TYR A 220 -12.83 34.07 4.64
N ASN A 221 -13.59 33.02 4.32
CA ASN A 221 -14.77 33.12 3.45
C ASN A 221 -15.86 34.01 4.07
N ALA A 222 -16.11 33.90 5.38
CA ALA A 222 -17.06 34.78 6.08
C ALA A 222 -16.61 36.25 6.04
N LEU A 223 -15.32 36.52 6.24
CA LEU A 223 -14.75 37.87 6.17
C LEU A 223 -14.78 38.43 4.73
N ASN A 224 -14.45 37.62 3.73
CA ASN A 224 -14.57 37.99 2.32
C ASN A 224 -16.03 38.28 1.94
N ASN A 225 -16.99 37.48 2.41
CA ASN A 225 -18.42 37.74 2.19
C ASN A 225 -18.87 39.06 2.85
N GLN A 226 -18.36 39.41 4.04
CA GLN A 226 -18.61 40.73 4.65
C GLN A 226 -18.01 41.88 3.82
N TYR A 227 -16.82 41.72 3.23
CA TYR A 227 -16.25 42.72 2.33
C TYR A 227 -17.04 42.84 1.02
N GLN A 228 -17.50 41.73 0.45
CA GLN A 228 -18.36 41.73 -0.74
C GLN A 228 -19.73 42.38 -0.46
N ALA A 229 -20.34 42.11 0.71
CA ALA A 229 -21.56 42.79 1.15
C ALA A 229 -21.35 44.31 1.26
N LYS A 230 -20.30 44.76 1.96
CA LYS A 230 -19.96 46.19 2.07
C LYS A 230 -19.66 46.85 0.72
N LEU A 231 -19.02 46.12 -0.19
CA LEU A 231 -18.74 46.62 -1.55
C LEU A 231 -20.03 46.75 -2.37
N ASN A 232 -20.99 45.84 -2.21
CA ASN A 232 -22.28 45.93 -2.88
C ASN A 232 -23.15 47.04 -2.26
N GLU A 233 -23.22 47.15 -0.93
CA GLU A 233 -23.84 48.29 -0.27
C GLU A 233 -23.28 49.65 -0.74
N LEU A 234 -21.98 49.73 -1.01
CA LEU A 234 -21.36 50.96 -1.52
C LEU A 234 -21.78 51.22 -2.98
N LYS A 235 -21.76 50.20 -3.85
CA LYS A 235 -22.28 50.32 -5.23
C LYS A 235 -23.75 50.70 -5.27
N ASP A 236 -24.57 50.19 -4.34
CA ASP A 236 -25.99 50.50 -4.26
C ASP A 236 -26.21 51.97 -3.84
N LYS A 237 -25.40 52.48 -2.89
CA LYS A 237 -25.38 53.90 -2.52
C LYS A 237 -24.90 54.79 -3.68
N ASP A 238 -23.83 54.40 -4.37
CA ASP A 238 -23.33 55.10 -5.56
C ASP A 238 -24.37 55.10 -6.70
N LEU A 239 -25.10 53.99 -6.90
CA LEU A 239 -26.18 53.88 -7.88
C LEU A 239 -27.34 54.80 -7.53
N VAL A 240 -27.77 54.84 -6.26
CA VAL A 240 -28.79 55.78 -5.78
C VAL A 240 -28.35 57.22 -6.01
N HIS A 241 -27.12 57.59 -5.65
CA HIS A 241 -26.60 58.94 -5.90
C HIS A 241 -26.48 59.27 -7.40
N VAL A 242 -26.16 58.29 -8.25
CA VAL A 242 -26.20 58.45 -9.72
C VAL A 242 -27.64 58.65 -10.22
N GLU A 243 -28.65 57.98 -9.65
CA GLU A 243 -30.06 58.24 -9.96
C GLU A 243 -30.55 59.59 -9.47
N GLU A 244 -30.19 60.01 -8.25
CA GLU A 244 -30.48 61.35 -7.73
C GLU A 244 -29.87 62.44 -8.63
N LEU A 245 -28.63 62.22 -9.08
CA LEU A 245 -27.91 63.14 -9.96
C LEU A 245 -28.45 63.13 -11.40
N LYS A 246 -29.01 62.00 -11.89
CA LYS A 246 -29.82 61.96 -13.12
C LYS A 246 -31.11 62.77 -12.96
N ARG A 247 -31.91 62.49 -11.93
CA ARG A 247 -33.16 63.23 -11.63
C ARG A 247 -32.93 64.73 -11.41
N SER A 248 -31.76 65.11 -10.87
CA SER A 248 -31.33 66.51 -10.76
C SER A 248 -31.00 67.12 -12.13
N LYS A 249 -30.23 66.42 -12.97
CA LYS A 249 -29.94 66.84 -14.36
C LYS A 249 -31.20 66.93 -15.22
N GLU A 250 -32.16 66.02 -15.06
CA GLU A 250 -33.46 66.03 -15.74
C GLU A 250 -34.27 67.28 -15.35
N LYS A 251 -34.35 67.61 -14.04
CA LYS A 251 -34.98 68.86 -13.56
C LYS A 251 -34.27 70.11 -14.08
N ILE A 252 -32.93 70.10 -14.17
CA ILE A 252 -32.17 71.21 -14.75
C ILE A 252 -32.44 71.32 -16.26
N ALA A 253 -32.50 70.22 -16.99
CA ALA A 253 -32.85 70.20 -18.42
C ALA A 253 -34.29 70.68 -18.67
N GLU A 254 -35.25 70.31 -17.82
CA GLU A 254 -36.60 70.88 -17.83
C GLU A 254 -36.61 72.39 -17.59
N LEU A 255 -35.80 72.89 -16.65
CA LEU A 255 -35.71 74.33 -16.36
C LEU A 255 -35.04 75.11 -17.50
N ILE A 256 -33.99 74.56 -18.12
CA ILE A 256 -33.39 75.11 -19.34
C ILE A 256 -34.42 75.10 -20.48
N GLY A 257 -35.16 74.01 -20.67
CA GLY A 257 -36.25 73.94 -21.64
C GLY A 257 -37.35 74.98 -21.40
N LYS A 258 -37.74 75.21 -20.13
CA LYS A 258 -38.69 76.26 -19.74
C LYS A 258 -38.14 77.67 -19.97
N LEU A 259 -36.84 77.89 -19.76
CA LEU A 259 -36.15 79.16 -20.03
C LEU A 259 -36.07 79.43 -21.54
N ASN A 260 -35.62 78.47 -22.33
CA ASN A 260 -35.57 78.58 -23.80
C ASN A 260 -36.99 78.78 -24.39
N ASN A 261 -38.02 78.15 -23.80
CA ASN A 261 -39.43 78.35 -24.17
C ASN A 261 -40.02 79.70 -23.70
N LEU A 262 -39.34 80.44 -22.82
CA LEU A 262 -39.64 81.84 -22.50
C LEU A 262 -38.85 82.78 -23.40
N GLU A 263 -37.57 82.51 -23.66
CA GLU A 263 -36.71 83.29 -24.56
C GLU A 263 -37.24 83.31 -26.01
N THR A 264 -37.69 82.16 -26.52
CA THR A 264 -38.37 82.07 -27.82
C THR A 264 -39.69 82.87 -27.85
N LYS A 265 -40.47 82.86 -26.76
CA LYS A 265 -41.68 83.70 -26.65
C LYS A 265 -41.36 85.19 -26.58
N TYR A 266 -40.35 85.60 -25.83
CA TYR A 266 -39.93 87.00 -25.73
C TYR A 266 -39.34 87.51 -27.05
N THR A 267 -38.54 86.70 -27.75
CA THR A 267 -38.00 87.06 -29.07
C THR A 267 -39.08 87.06 -30.15
N GLU A 268 -40.10 86.19 -30.08
CA GLU A 268 -41.28 86.25 -30.94
C GLU A 268 -42.15 87.49 -30.65
N GLN A 269 -42.39 87.82 -29.38
CA GLN A 269 -43.07 89.05 -28.97
C GLN A 269 -42.33 90.30 -29.46
N LEU A 270 -41.01 90.36 -29.27
CA LEU A 270 -40.16 91.44 -29.78
C LEU A 270 -40.21 91.53 -31.31
N ARG A 271 -40.29 90.39 -32.02
CA ARG A 271 -40.47 90.33 -33.48
C ARG A 271 -41.87 90.81 -33.90
N THR A 272 -42.92 90.60 -33.11
CA THR A 272 -44.25 91.17 -33.40
C THR A 272 -44.31 92.67 -33.14
N GLU A 273 -43.70 93.18 -32.07
CA GLU A 273 -43.63 94.62 -31.79
C GLU A 273 -42.70 95.35 -32.77
N SER A 274 -41.58 94.74 -33.18
CA SER A 274 -40.72 95.24 -34.25
C SER A 274 -41.49 95.38 -35.58
N LYS A 275 -42.24 94.35 -36.00
CA LYS A 275 -43.13 94.44 -37.17
C LYS A 275 -44.23 95.49 -37.01
N ARG A 276 -44.77 95.68 -35.80
CA ARG A 276 -45.76 96.70 -35.49
C ARG A 276 -45.15 98.10 -35.67
N ASN A 277 -43.93 98.33 -35.19
CA ASN A 277 -43.20 99.57 -35.42
C ASN A 277 -42.87 99.79 -36.90
N GLU A 278 -42.38 98.78 -37.64
CA GLU A 278 -42.17 98.92 -39.10
C GLU A 278 -43.44 99.35 -39.85
N LEU A 279 -44.62 98.86 -39.43
CA LEU A 279 -45.91 99.23 -40.01
C LEU A 279 -46.37 100.63 -39.59
N LEU A 280 -45.97 101.12 -38.41
CA LEU A 280 -46.21 102.49 -37.96
C LEU A 280 -45.26 103.48 -38.64
N GLU A 281 -43.99 103.14 -38.81
CA GLU A 281 -43.00 103.93 -39.57
C GLU A 281 -43.37 104.04 -41.05
N LYS A 282 -43.85 102.95 -41.68
CA LYS A 282 -44.38 103.00 -43.05
C LYS A 282 -45.56 103.97 -43.16
N LYS A 283 -46.54 103.90 -42.26
CA LYS A 283 -47.67 104.84 -42.22
C LYS A 283 -47.25 106.29 -41.92
N LEU A 284 -46.23 106.51 -41.09
CA LEU A 284 -45.68 107.83 -40.82
C LEU A 284 -44.98 108.40 -42.06
N ASN A 285 -44.22 107.58 -42.79
CA ASN A 285 -43.59 107.97 -44.05
C ASN A 285 -44.62 108.22 -45.15
N GLU A 286 -45.65 107.38 -45.28
CA GLU A 286 -46.78 107.58 -46.19
C GLU A 286 -47.47 108.93 -45.91
N ALA A 287 -47.85 109.20 -44.66
CA ALA A 287 -48.44 110.47 -44.24
C ALA A 287 -47.50 111.67 -44.47
N SER A 288 -46.19 111.50 -44.25
CA SER A 288 -45.17 112.52 -44.55
C SER A 288 -45.08 112.81 -46.05
N THR A 289 -45.10 111.79 -46.92
CA THR A 289 -45.12 111.98 -48.38
C THR A 289 -46.42 112.60 -48.87
N GLU A 290 -47.58 112.25 -48.30
CA GLU A 290 -48.84 112.95 -48.56
C GLU A 290 -48.76 114.43 -48.15
N GLN A 291 -48.16 114.74 -47.00
CA GLN A 291 -48.00 116.12 -46.55
C GLN A 291 -47.01 116.89 -47.43
N ALA A 292 -45.92 116.27 -47.88
CA ALA A 292 -45.00 116.86 -48.84
C ALA A 292 -45.67 117.14 -50.20
N GLN A 293 -46.52 116.24 -50.70
CA GLN A 293 -47.33 116.47 -51.90
C GLN A 293 -48.32 117.63 -51.70
N LYS A 294 -49.03 117.67 -50.57
CA LYS A 294 -49.96 118.76 -50.23
C LYS A 294 -49.22 120.10 -50.16
N MET A 295 -48.07 120.15 -49.49
CA MET A 295 -47.21 121.35 -49.45
C MET A 295 -46.77 121.77 -50.86
N SER A 296 -46.29 120.84 -51.69
CA SER A 296 -45.93 121.13 -53.09
C SER A 296 -47.10 121.68 -53.91
N THR A 297 -48.32 121.17 -53.74
CA THR A 297 -49.50 121.74 -54.42
C THR A 297 -49.87 123.14 -53.90
N THR A 298 -49.65 123.44 -52.62
CA THR A 298 -49.81 124.80 -52.10
C THR A 298 -48.69 125.74 -52.54
N GLU A 299 -47.45 125.24 -52.70
CA GLU A 299 -46.33 126.00 -53.25
C GLU A 299 -46.58 126.38 -54.71
N THR A 300 -47.13 125.48 -55.54
CA THR A 300 -47.54 125.83 -56.91
C THR A 300 -48.67 126.86 -56.94
N GLN A 301 -49.68 126.74 -56.06
CA GLN A 301 -50.75 127.74 -55.95
C GLN A 301 -50.23 129.11 -55.47
N ILE A 302 -49.27 129.13 -54.55
CA ILE A 302 -48.59 130.36 -54.11
C ILE A 302 -47.76 130.97 -55.24
N ALA A 303 -47.11 130.15 -56.08
CA ALA A 303 -46.39 130.62 -57.25
C ALA A 303 -47.33 131.23 -58.31
N GLU A 304 -48.44 130.57 -58.63
CA GLU A 304 -49.48 131.08 -59.55
C GLU A 304 -50.06 132.42 -59.06
N LEU A 305 -50.37 132.53 -57.76
CA LEU A 305 -50.84 133.78 -57.16
C LEU A 305 -49.75 134.87 -57.17
N SER A 306 -48.49 134.50 -56.98
CA SER A 306 -47.36 135.43 -57.05
C SER A 306 -47.13 135.97 -58.46
N GLU A 307 -47.28 135.14 -59.50
CA GLU A 307 -47.23 135.57 -60.90
C GLU A 307 -48.39 136.52 -61.23
N GLN A 308 -49.62 136.20 -60.79
CA GLN A 308 -50.78 137.09 -60.97
C GLN A 308 -50.58 138.44 -60.27
N ILE A 309 -50.03 138.46 -59.05
CA ILE A 309 -49.67 139.71 -58.34
C ILE A 309 -48.60 140.48 -59.12
N GLY A 310 -47.57 139.80 -59.65
CA GLY A 310 -46.53 140.44 -60.48
C GLY A 310 -47.08 141.08 -61.76
N ILE A 311 -48.08 140.46 -62.39
CA ILE A 311 -48.81 141.02 -63.54
C ILE A 311 -49.60 142.27 -63.12
N ILE A 312 -50.31 142.21 -61.98
CA ILE A 312 -51.09 143.34 -61.44
C ILE A 312 -50.19 144.52 -61.04
N GLU A 313 -49.04 144.28 -60.40
CA GLU A 313 -48.07 145.31 -60.01
C GLU A 313 -47.46 145.98 -61.25
N LYS A 314 -47.16 145.19 -62.30
CA LYS A 314 -46.68 145.72 -63.59
C LYS A 314 -47.74 146.59 -64.29
N GLN A 315 -48.99 146.15 -64.30
CA GLN A 315 -50.13 146.94 -64.80
C GLN A 315 -50.25 148.27 -64.04
N ARG A 316 -50.24 148.21 -62.70
CA ARG A 316 -50.29 149.37 -61.79
C ARG A 316 -49.15 150.36 -62.05
N ALA A 317 -47.92 149.89 -62.25
CA ALA A 317 -46.77 150.74 -62.59
C ALA A 317 -46.95 151.45 -63.95
N GLN A 318 -47.50 150.74 -64.94
CA GLN A 318 -47.79 151.29 -66.26
C GLN A 318 -48.91 152.36 -66.19
N ASP A 319 -49.97 152.13 -65.42
CA ASP A 319 -51.03 153.11 -65.16
C ASP A 319 -50.50 154.34 -64.39
N GLN A 320 -49.61 154.13 -63.40
CA GLN A 320 -48.96 155.22 -62.67
C GLN A 320 -48.09 156.09 -63.57
N MET A 321 -47.38 155.51 -64.56
CA MET A 321 -46.66 156.26 -65.59
C MET A 321 -47.57 157.02 -66.57
N VAL A 322 -48.83 156.62 -66.75
CA VAL A 322 -49.82 157.39 -67.52
C VAL A 322 -50.35 158.56 -66.68
N ILE A 323 -50.68 158.30 -65.42
CA ILE A 323 -51.11 159.32 -64.45
C ILE A 323 -50.05 160.42 -64.30
N GLN A 324 -48.76 160.08 -64.27
CA GLN A 324 -47.69 161.07 -64.11
C GLN A 324 -47.57 162.01 -65.33
N ARG A 325 -47.64 161.47 -66.56
CA ARG A 325 -47.70 162.30 -67.79
C ARG A 325 -48.93 163.21 -67.85
N LEU A 326 -50.07 162.76 -67.32
CA LEU A 326 -51.27 163.60 -67.21
C LEU A 326 -51.09 164.72 -66.16
N LYS A 327 -50.43 164.46 -65.03
CA LYS A 327 -50.09 165.48 -64.03
C LYS A 327 -49.11 166.53 -64.58
N GLU A 328 -48.09 166.10 -65.31
CA GLU A 328 -47.13 167.00 -65.99
C GLU A 328 -47.85 167.94 -66.99
N ARG A 329 -48.87 167.43 -67.71
CA ARG A 329 -49.66 168.25 -68.63
C ARG A 329 -50.58 169.27 -67.93
N ILE A 330 -51.03 169.00 -66.71
CA ILE A 330 -51.77 169.96 -65.89
C ILE A 330 -50.83 171.06 -65.37
N ALA A 331 -49.67 170.68 -64.83
CA ALA A 331 -48.67 171.64 -64.33
C ALA A 331 -48.21 172.66 -65.39
N GLN A 332 -48.14 172.24 -66.66
CA GLN A 332 -47.86 173.15 -67.79
C GLN A 332 -48.92 174.25 -67.97
N LEU A 333 -50.20 173.97 -67.69
CA LEU A 333 -51.30 174.93 -67.84
C LEU A 333 -51.41 175.89 -66.63
N ASP A 334 -51.13 175.39 -65.43
CA ASP A 334 -51.08 176.23 -64.22
C ASP A 334 -49.92 177.24 -64.27
N MET A 335 -48.79 176.86 -64.88
CA MET A 335 -47.62 177.72 -65.02
C MET A 335 -47.88 178.94 -65.96
N GLU A 336 -48.76 178.78 -66.96
CA GLU A 336 -49.09 179.83 -67.93
C GLU A 336 -49.95 180.95 -67.30
N ASN A 337 -50.92 180.60 -66.44
CA ASN A 337 -51.71 181.56 -65.66
C ASN A 337 -50.89 182.32 -64.60
N SER A 338 -49.72 181.81 -64.20
CA SER A 338 -48.89 182.40 -63.14
C SER A 338 -48.25 183.74 -63.53
N LEU A 339 -48.12 184.03 -64.83
CA LEU A 339 -47.30 185.13 -65.35
C LEU A 339 -47.97 186.51 -65.44
N LEU A 340 -49.30 186.61 -65.28
CA LEU A 340 -50.03 187.89 -65.49
C LEU A 340 -50.25 188.72 -64.21
N THR A 341 -50.07 188.16 -63.02
CA THR A 341 -50.64 188.75 -61.77
C THR A 341 -49.60 189.12 -60.70
N LYS A 342 -48.29 188.99 -60.95
CA LYS A 342 -47.22 189.26 -59.97
C LYS A 342 -46.14 190.25 -60.44
N VAL A 343 -46.59 191.44 -60.85
CA VAL A 343 -45.74 192.65 -61.00
C VAL A 343 -45.71 193.47 -59.68
N SER A 344 -46.23 192.93 -58.58
CA SER A 344 -46.34 193.62 -57.29
C SER A 344 -45.65 192.87 -56.13
N SER A 345 -44.62 193.51 -55.57
CA SER A 345 -44.06 193.34 -54.21
C SER A 345 -43.63 191.94 -53.72
N THR A 346 -42.39 191.56 -54.05
CA THR A 346 -41.22 191.59 -53.13
C THR A 346 -41.32 191.03 -51.68
N SER A 347 -40.40 190.09 -51.37
CA SER A 347 -39.57 189.93 -50.13
C SER A 347 -39.86 188.93 -48.97
N ILE A 348 -38.73 188.32 -48.52
CA ILE A 348 -38.28 187.96 -47.13
C ILE A 348 -38.60 186.57 -46.51
N GLU A 349 -37.56 185.70 -46.53
CA GLU A 349 -36.88 184.92 -45.46
C GLU A 349 -37.64 184.04 -44.41
N GLN A 350 -37.23 182.75 -44.25
CA GLN A 350 -36.46 182.23 -43.07
C GLN A 350 -36.13 180.70 -43.12
N ASP A 351 -34.87 180.36 -42.76
CA ASP A 351 -34.30 179.31 -41.86
C ASP A 351 -34.70 177.79 -41.87
N ASP A 352 -33.70 176.91 -42.13
CA ASP A 352 -33.00 175.97 -41.18
C ASP A 352 -33.80 175.00 -40.23
N VAL A 353 -33.37 173.75 -39.86
CA VAL A 353 -32.09 172.98 -40.02
C VAL A 353 -32.17 171.44 -39.68
N ILE A 354 -31.13 170.63 -40.04
CA ILE A 354 -30.56 169.40 -39.36
C ILE A 354 -30.98 167.90 -39.70
N VAL A 355 -29.97 167.08 -40.14
CA VAL A 355 -29.61 165.65 -39.78
C VAL A 355 -30.42 164.41 -40.31
N THR A 356 -29.86 163.26 -40.77
CA THR A 356 -28.51 162.75 -41.19
C THR A 356 -28.56 161.43 -42.04
N ASP A 357 -27.66 161.29 -43.03
CA ASP A 357 -26.63 160.23 -43.33
C ASP A 357 -27.01 158.71 -43.45
N ASP A 358 -26.29 157.77 -44.11
CA ASP A 358 -24.96 157.65 -44.79
C ASP A 358 -25.00 156.34 -45.66
N ASP A 359 -24.14 155.91 -46.61
CA ASP A 359 -23.15 156.48 -47.56
C ASP A 359 -22.90 155.43 -48.71
N THR A 360 -21.66 155.23 -49.22
CA THR A 360 -21.31 154.68 -50.55
C THR A 360 -19.90 153.99 -50.50
N GLU A 361 -19.15 153.52 -51.52
CA GLU A 361 -19.27 153.31 -52.99
C GLU A 361 -18.16 152.29 -53.44
N ASN A 362 -18.02 152.09 -54.76
CA ASN A 362 -16.78 151.81 -55.51
C ASN A 362 -16.20 150.39 -55.72
N HIS A 363 -15.31 150.32 -56.72
CA HIS A 363 -15.00 149.13 -57.55
C HIS A 363 -13.53 148.67 -57.52
N TYR A 364 -13.28 147.49 -58.12
CA TYR A 364 -11.99 146.78 -58.32
C TYR A 364 -11.37 146.07 -57.10
N ASP A 365 -11.23 144.75 -57.22
CA ASP A 365 -9.91 144.12 -57.47
C ASP A 365 -10.07 142.63 -57.83
N LEU A 366 -9.58 142.23 -59.02
CA LEU A 366 -9.57 140.82 -59.46
C LEU A 366 -8.33 140.07 -58.91
N ASP A 367 -7.29 140.79 -58.50
CA ASP A 367 -5.98 140.26 -58.09
C ASP A 367 -5.97 139.86 -56.60
N THR A 368 -6.88 140.35 -55.77
CA THR A 368 -7.09 139.87 -54.38
C THR A 368 -7.65 138.45 -54.35
N LEU A 369 -8.42 138.04 -55.37
CA LEU A 369 -8.84 136.65 -55.53
C LEU A 369 -7.65 135.74 -55.86
N LEU A 370 -6.72 136.21 -56.71
CA LEU A 370 -5.46 135.52 -57.01
C LEU A 370 -4.54 135.43 -55.78
N LYS A 371 -4.41 136.53 -55.02
CA LYS A 371 -3.64 136.59 -53.76
C LYS A 371 -4.26 135.75 -52.64
N ARG A 372 -5.54 135.36 -52.72
CA ARG A 372 -6.18 134.38 -51.82
C ARG A 372 -5.61 132.97 -52.04
N ILE A 373 -5.38 132.57 -53.30
CA ILE A 373 -4.80 131.27 -53.68
C ILE A 373 -3.34 131.18 -53.22
N SER A 374 -2.55 132.25 -53.35
CA SER A 374 -1.16 132.29 -52.88
C SER A 374 -1.02 132.06 -51.36
N LYS A 375 -2.02 132.46 -50.54
CA LYS A 375 -1.98 132.26 -49.08
C LYS A 375 -2.16 130.81 -48.64
N LEU A 376 -2.83 129.97 -49.43
CA LEU A 376 -2.91 128.52 -49.18
C LEU A 376 -1.56 127.80 -49.35
N LYS A 377 -0.62 128.38 -50.11
CA LYS A 377 0.71 127.78 -50.34
C LYS A 377 1.71 127.99 -49.19
N VAL A 378 1.45 128.94 -48.29
CA VAL A 378 2.30 129.22 -47.11
C VAL A 378 1.83 128.45 -45.87
N LEU A 379 0.51 128.32 -45.67
CA LEU A 379 -0.05 127.57 -44.54
C LEU A 379 0.37 126.08 -44.53
N ILE A 380 0.58 125.48 -45.71
CA ILE A 380 1.07 124.09 -45.84
C ILE A 380 2.51 123.93 -45.33
N ARG A 381 3.36 124.98 -45.34
CA ARG A 381 4.70 124.92 -44.72
C ARG A 381 4.70 125.05 -43.20
N MET A 382 3.66 125.64 -42.60
CA MET A 382 3.57 125.84 -41.15
C MET A 382 2.70 124.78 -40.45
N ALA A 383 1.94 123.98 -41.20
CA ALA A 383 1.22 122.82 -40.69
C ALA A 383 2.14 121.61 -40.39
N ASN A 384 3.40 121.64 -40.83
CA ASN A 384 4.32 120.50 -40.77
C ASN A 384 5.09 120.35 -39.44
N ASP A 385 4.88 121.25 -38.46
CA ASP A 385 5.62 121.33 -37.18
C ASP A 385 4.72 121.22 -35.92
N ARG A 386 3.41 120.96 -36.05
CA ARG A 386 2.50 120.82 -34.90
C ARG A 386 1.54 119.65 -35.05
N PHE A 387 2.05 118.46 -34.71
CA PHE A 387 1.41 117.15 -34.79
C PHE A 387 1.08 116.69 -36.23
N GLY A 388 1.27 115.43 -36.58
CA GLY A 388 1.75 114.33 -35.74
C GLY A 388 1.15 113.00 -36.16
N GLN A 389 1.84 112.33 -37.08
CA GLN A 389 1.71 110.89 -37.34
C GLN A 389 0.38 110.40 -37.93
N SER A 390 0.33 110.30 -39.26
CA SER A 390 -0.53 109.35 -39.97
C SER A 390 0.33 108.28 -40.65
N LEU A 391 0.13 107.05 -40.22
CA LEU A 391 0.32 105.75 -40.89
C LEU A 391 1.41 105.52 -41.97
N THR A 392 2.16 104.44 -41.69
CA THR A 392 2.50 103.29 -42.58
C THR A 392 3.83 103.18 -43.36
N ILE A 393 4.23 101.90 -43.48
CA ILE A 393 5.29 101.26 -44.29
C ILE A 393 6.74 101.42 -43.81
N GLU A 394 7.15 100.50 -42.93
CA GLU A 394 8.51 99.91 -42.90
C GLU A 394 8.52 98.44 -42.39
N ASP A 395 7.37 97.92 -41.91
CA ASP A 395 7.24 96.55 -41.34
C ASP A 395 7.16 95.40 -42.38
N VAL A 396 7.99 95.43 -43.42
CA VAL A 396 7.96 94.41 -44.51
C VAL A 396 9.33 93.74 -44.77
N LEU A 397 10.39 94.08 -44.01
CA LEU A 397 11.71 93.47 -44.16
C LEU A 397 12.24 92.76 -42.90
N ASN A 398 11.97 91.46 -42.88
CA ASN A 398 12.83 90.38 -42.34
C ASN A 398 13.27 90.49 -40.87
N ILE A 399 12.44 89.93 -39.98
CA ILE A 399 12.98 89.05 -38.93
C ILE A 399 12.86 87.61 -39.43
N ASP A 400 13.93 87.09 -40.01
CA ASP A 400 14.12 85.66 -40.24
C ASP A 400 15.62 85.34 -40.25
N ARG A 401 16.00 84.14 -39.79
CA ARG A 401 17.39 83.65 -39.61
C ARG A 401 18.23 84.43 -38.55
N GLU A 402 18.24 84.09 -37.26
CA GLU A 402 18.70 82.83 -36.62
C GLU A 402 20.23 82.61 -36.68
N ILE A 403 20.78 81.91 -35.66
CA ILE A 403 22.10 81.21 -35.62
C ILE A 403 23.35 81.98 -35.08
N SER A 404 23.66 81.67 -33.81
CA SER A 404 24.97 81.28 -33.25
C SER A 404 26.22 82.19 -33.15
N SER A 405 26.87 82.00 -31.98
CA SER A 405 28.32 81.80 -31.77
C SER A 405 29.29 82.99 -31.82
N GLY A 406 30.51 82.73 -31.31
CA GLY A 406 31.71 83.48 -31.70
C GLY A 406 32.23 84.50 -30.68
N ALA A 407 32.74 84.03 -29.54
CA ALA A 407 33.45 84.89 -28.60
C ALA A 407 34.70 85.53 -29.23
N ALA A 408 34.85 86.85 -29.14
CA ALA A 408 36.06 87.57 -29.51
C ALA A 408 36.30 88.83 -28.63
N ASN A 409 37.00 88.60 -27.52
CA ASN A 409 38.05 89.45 -26.94
C ASN A 409 37.89 90.99 -26.83
N SER A 410 37.89 91.41 -25.55
CA SER A 410 38.89 92.33 -24.96
C SER A 410 38.63 93.85 -24.87
N SER A 411 39.09 94.38 -23.73
CA SER A 411 39.03 95.78 -23.25
C SER A 411 37.61 96.37 -23.05
N GLY A 412 37.35 97.18 -22.03
CA GLY A 412 38.21 97.59 -20.91
C GLY A 412 38.18 99.09 -20.65
N GLY A 413 37.17 99.58 -19.93
CA GLY A 413 37.06 101.00 -19.58
C GLY A 413 35.84 101.30 -18.70
N ASN A 414 36.08 101.88 -17.53
CA ASN A 414 35.06 102.41 -16.62
C ASN A 414 34.18 103.47 -17.33
N LEU A 415 32.93 103.75 -16.95
CA LEU A 415 32.54 104.09 -15.57
C LEU A 415 31.00 104.08 -15.33
N SER A 416 30.48 103.09 -14.61
CA SER A 416 29.19 103.17 -13.84
C SER A 416 29.09 102.01 -12.82
N SER A 417 29.76 102.16 -11.67
CA SER A 417 30.20 101.01 -10.85
C SER A 417 29.14 100.35 -9.96
N GLU A 418 28.12 101.08 -9.48
CA GLU A 418 27.19 100.56 -8.47
C GLU A 418 26.10 99.64 -9.04
N ASN A 419 25.32 100.12 -10.01
CA ASN A 419 24.07 99.45 -10.39
C ASN A 419 24.30 98.08 -11.07
N ASN A 420 25.37 97.98 -11.88
CA ASN A 420 25.75 96.73 -12.52
C ASN A 420 26.32 95.69 -11.55
N LYS A 421 26.93 96.09 -10.41
CA LYS A 421 27.36 95.11 -9.38
C LYS A 421 26.18 94.43 -8.72
N VAL A 422 25.10 95.15 -8.43
CA VAL A 422 23.89 94.56 -7.81
C VAL A 422 23.20 93.59 -8.76
N LEU A 423 23.10 93.93 -10.04
CA LEU A 423 22.54 93.04 -11.07
C LEU A 423 23.44 91.83 -11.34
N HIS A 424 24.75 91.99 -11.45
CA HIS A 424 25.66 90.85 -11.59
C HIS A 424 25.78 90.00 -10.33
N SER A 425 25.72 90.56 -9.12
CA SER A 425 25.71 89.77 -7.87
C SER A 425 24.46 88.90 -7.84
N LYS A 426 23.27 89.48 -8.02
CA LYS A 426 22.02 88.71 -8.07
C LYS A 426 22.01 87.66 -9.18
N CYS A 427 22.44 88.00 -10.39
CA CYS A 427 22.49 87.04 -11.49
C CYS A 427 23.53 85.93 -11.25
N HIS A 428 24.67 86.24 -10.61
CA HIS A 428 25.67 85.26 -10.20
C HIS A 428 25.17 84.36 -9.07
N GLU A 429 24.49 84.92 -8.06
CA GLU A 429 23.80 84.20 -6.98
C GLU A 429 22.70 83.28 -7.53
N GLU A 430 21.92 83.73 -8.53
CA GLU A 430 20.92 82.92 -9.22
C GLU A 430 21.58 81.76 -9.98
N ILE A 431 22.70 82.03 -10.68
CA ILE A 431 23.48 81.00 -11.40
C ILE A 431 24.13 80.00 -10.43
N GLU A 432 24.70 80.44 -9.31
CA GLU A 432 25.27 79.54 -8.30
C GLU A 432 24.17 78.78 -7.53
N ARG A 433 22.99 79.37 -7.30
CA ARG A 433 21.81 78.68 -6.76
C ARG A 433 21.35 77.58 -7.73
N LEU A 434 21.21 77.89 -9.02
CA LEU A 434 20.83 76.93 -10.06
C LEU A 434 21.89 75.84 -10.26
N LYS A 435 23.19 76.16 -10.21
CA LYS A 435 24.27 75.16 -10.19
C LYS A 435 24.20 74.27 -8.95
N ALA A 436 24.04 74.85 -7.76
CA ALA A 436 23.92 74.09 -6.52
C ALA A 436 22.64 73.23 -6.49
N GLU A 437 21.56 73.64 -7.16
CA GLU A 437 20.37 72.82 -7.35
C GLU A 437 20.59 71.70 -8.38
N LEU A 438 21.17 72.00 -9.55
CA LEU A 438 21.57 70.97 -10.53
C LEU A 438 22.56 69.96 -9.94
N GLU A 439 23.49 70.40 -9.09
CA GLU A 439 24.41 69.52 -8.38
C GLU A 439 23.70 68.72 -7.26
N LYS A 440 22.72 69.30 -6.56
CA LYS A 440 21.83 68.52 -5.68
C LYS A 440 20.99 67.52 -6.46
N TYR A 441 20.51 67.83 -7.67
CA TYR A 441 19.77 66.89 -8.51
C TYR A 441 20.69 65.79 -9.07
N ARG A 442 21.89 66.13 -9.53
CA ARG A 442 22.96 65.19 -9.93
C ARG A 442 23.37 64.28 -8.77
N ASN A 443 23.55 64.83 -7.57
CA ASN A 443 23.92 64.03 -6.40
C ASN A 443 22.74 63.19 -5.89
N LYS A 444 21.48 63.67 -6.00
CA LYS A 444 20.28 62.85 -5.76
C LYS A 444 20.14 61.71 -6.77
N THR A 445 20.36 61.94 -8.07
CA THR A 445 20.28 60.87 -9.08
C THR A 445 21.43 59.90 -8.96
N VAL A 446 22.68 60.36 -8.75
CA VAL A 446 23.83 59.47 -8.47
C VAL A 446 23.65 58.69 -7.16
N ALA A 447 23.09 59.30 -6.11
CA ALA A 447 22.75 58.59 -4.88
C ALA A 447 21.61 57.58 -5.10
N ALA A 448 20.58 57.91 -5.86
CA ALA A 448 19.50 56.99 -6.22
C ALA A 448 19.99 55.83 -7.09
N PHE A 449 20.89 56.08 -8.05
CA PHE A 449 21.54 55.04 -8.85
C PHE A 449 22.47 54.16 -8.00
N LYS A 450 23.23 54.72 -7.05
CA LYS A 450 24.05 53.94 -6.11
C LYS A 450 23.20 53.14 -5.11
N ALA A 451 22.12 53.71 -4.59
CA ALA A 451 21.20 53.03 -3.69
C ALA A 451 20.42 51.91 -4.42
N LYS A 452 20.01 52.16 -5.67
CA LYS A 452 19.42 51.14 -6.53
C LYS A 452 20.44 50.04 -6.85
N ALA A 453 21.63 50.38 -7.35
CA ALA A 453 22.67 49.39 -7.63
C ALA A 453 23.05 48.56 -6.40
N PHE A 454 23.18 49.19 -5.22
CA PHE A 454 23.43 48.48 -3.96
C PHE A 454 22.27 47.54 -3.61
N LYS A 455 21.01 48.01 -3.68
CA LYS A 455 19.84 47.17 -3.44
C LYS A 455 19.73 46.02 -4.43
N ASP A 456 19.91 46.29 -5.72
CA ASP A 456 19.89 45.31 -6.80
C ASP A 456 21.00 44.26 -6.59
N THR A 457 22.20 44.65 -6.13
CA THR A 457 23.27 43.69 -5.75
C THR A 457 22.96 42.91 -4.46
N ASN A 458 22.21 43.47 -3.51
CA ASN A 458 21.81 42.74 -2.30
C ASN A 458 20.72 41.71 -2.63
N THR A 459 19.71 42.10 -3.41
CA THR A 459 18.69 41.17 -3.92
C THR A 459 19.28 40.13 -4.88
N SER A 460 20.34 40.46 -5.65
CA SER A 460 21.09 39.45 -6.42
C SER A 460 21.70 38.41 -5.48
N LYS A 461 22.46 38.85 -4.46
CA LYS A 461 23.05 37.93 -3.47
C LYS A 461 21.99 37.09 -2.75
N GLU A 462 20.89 37.69 -2.32
CA GLU A 462 19.76 36.96 -1.74
C GLU A 462 19.17 35.93 -2.72
N HIS A 463 19.05 36.25 -4.01
CA HIS A 463 18.65 35.29 -5.05
C HIS A 463 19.71 34.21 -5.32
N ASP A 464 20.99 34.53 -5.24
CA ASP A 464 22.11 33.60 -5.44
C ASP A 464 22.25 32.65 -4.23
N ASP A 465 22.06 33.14 -3.01
CA ASP A 465 21.98 32.33 -1.79
C ASP A 465 20.74 31.42 -1.79
N LEU A 466 19.58 31.92 -2.25
CA LEU A 466 18.38 31.09 -2.43
C LEU A 466 18.57 30.04 -3.53
N ARG A 467 19.28 30.34 -4.62
CA ARG A 467 19.68 29.35 -5.64
C ARG A 467 20.59 28.29 -5.03
N ASN A 468 21.62 28.69 -4.31
CA ASN A 468 22.52 27.78 -3.59
C ASN A 468 21.77 26.87 -2.61
N GLN A 469 20.77 27.39 -1.88
CA GLN A 469 19.91 26.58 -1.01
C GLN A 469 19.01 25.62 -1.80
N ILE A 470 18.41 26.06 -2.92
CA ILE A 470 17.60 25.21 -3.80
C ILE A 470 18.45 24.07 -4.38
N ASP A 471 19.68 24.35 -4.82
CA ASP A 471 20.57 23.35 -5.40
C ASP A 471 21.16 22.40 -4.34
N GLN A 472 21.46 22.87 -3.12
CA GLN A 472 21.76 21.99 -1.98
C GLN A 472 20.56 21.11 -1.58
N LEU A 473 19.33 21.60 -1.68
CA LEU A 473 18.12 20.81 -1.42
C LEU A 473 17.87 19.79 -2.54
N ARG A 474 18.16 20.12 -3.80
CA ARG A 474 18.15 19.18 -4.94
C ARG A 474 19.21 18.11 -4.80
N GLU A 475 20.43 18.47 -4.38
CA GLU A 475 21.52 17.52 -4.12
C GLU A 475 21.15 16.58 -2.97
N LYS A 476 20.60 17.10 -1.87
CA LYS A 476 20.07 16.27 -0.77
C LYS A 476 18.93 15.37 -1.23
N LEU A 477 18.00 15.85 -2.04
CA LEU A 477 16.92 15.04 -2.62
C LEU A 477 17.48 13.92 -3.49
N ALA A 478 18.43 14.22 -4.39
CA ALA A 478 19.08 13.23 -5.27
C ALA A 478 19.88 12.20 -4.47
N ASN A 479 20.59 12.61 -3.42
CA ASN A 479 21.30 11.70 -2.52
C ASN A 479 20.34 10.80 -1.74
N SER A 480 19.23 11.34 -1.22
CA SER A 480 18.18 10.52 -0.57
C SER A 480 17.49 9.56 -1.55
N GLN A 481 17.27 9.97 -2.80
CA GLN A 481 16.74 9.10 -3.85
C GLN A 481 17.74 7.99 -4.22
N SER A 482 19.03 8.31 -4.32
CA SER A 482 20.10 7.34 -4.57
C SER A 482 20.18 6.29 -3.45
N LEU A 483 20.19 6.74 -2.18
CA LEU A 483 20.17 5.84 -1.02
C LEU A 483 18.90 4.97 -0.96
N TYR A 484 17.73 5.54 -1.27
CA TYR A 484 16.48 4.79 -1.36
C TYR A 484 16.54 3.71 -2.46
N ASN A 485 17.08 4.05 -3.65
CA ASN A 485 17.23 3.10 -4.74
C ASN A 485 18.19 1.96 -4.37
N VAL A 486 19.34 2.26 -3.74
CA VAL A 486 20.32 1.25 -3.30
C VAL A 486 19.73 0.31 -2.25
N GLU A 487 18.98 0.83 -1.27
CA GLU A 487 18.27 -0.03 -0.32
C GLU A 487 17.15 -0.84 -0.99
N ASN A 488 16.43 -0.28 -1.96
CA ASN A 488 15.39 -1.00 -2.70
C ASN A 488 15.99 -2.14 -3.57
N GLU A 489 17.15 -1.93 -4.20
CA GLU A 489 17.92 -2.98 -4.87
C GLU A 489 18.41 -4.04 -3.88
N ARG A 490 18.90 -3.64 -2.69
CA ARG A 490 19.30 -4.57 -1.62
C ARG A 490 18.12 -5.42 -1.14
N HIS A 491 16.93 -4.81 -0.99
CA HIS A 491 15.70 -5.51 -0.65
C HIS A 491 15.26 -6.47 -1.77
N ALA A 492 15.30 -6.06 -3.04
CA ALA A 492 15.00 -6.92 -4.17
C ALA A 492 15.91 -8.16 -4.23
N GLN A 493 17.22 -7.99 -4.04
CA GLN A 493 18.16 -9.11 -3.97
C GLN A 493 17.92 -10.04 -2.77
N VAL A 494 17.39 -9.54 -1.66
CA VAL A 494 17.00 -10.37 -0.51
C VAL A 494 15.71 -11.13 -0.80
N VAL A 495 14.73 -10.51 -1.46
CA VAL A 495 13.51 -11.19 -1.92
C VAL A 495 13.85 -12.30 -2.92
N GLU A 496 14.68 -12.04 -3.94
CA GLU A 496 15.13 -13.06 -4.90
C GLU A 496 15.83 -14.25 -4.23
N LYS A 497 16.64 -14.00 -3.20
CA LYS A 497 17.30 -15.04 -2.38
C LYS A 497 16.31 -15.83 -1.52
N LEU A 498 15.27 -15.19 -1.01
CA LEU A 498 14.21 -15.86 -0.25
C LEU A 498 13.28 -16.66 -1.17
N GLU A 499 12.94 -16.14 -2.36
CA GLU A 499 12.13 -16.84 -3.36
C GLU A 499 12.86 -18.07 -3.92
N SER A 500 14.15 -17.96 -4.25
CA SER A 500 14.98 -19.10 -4.68
C SER A 500 15.23 -20.12 -3.56
N CYS A 501 15.28 -19.69 -2.29
CA CYS A 501 15.28 -20.60 -1.15
C CYS A 501 13.93 -21.33 -1.00
N LEU A 502 12.81 -20.60 -1.11
CA LEU A 502 11.46 -21.15 -1.02
C LEU A 502 11.13 -22.10 -2.17
N THR A 503 11.59 -21.85 -3.40
CA THR A 503 11.45 -22.82 -4.50
C THR A 503 12.30 -24.05 -4.24
N ASN A 504 13.57 -23.93 -3.85
CA ASN A 504 14.42 -25.06 -3.51
C ASN A 504 13.80 -25.95 -2.40
N ILE A 505 13.28 -25.36 -1.32
CA ILE A 505 12.56 -26.10 -0.25
C ILE A 505 11.30 -26.81 -0.79
N ARG A 506 10.52 -26.15 -1.67
CA ARG A 506 9.35 -26.78 -2.32
C ARG A 506 9.76 -27.94 -3.23
N GLU A 507 10.88 -27.84 -3.95
CA GLU A 507 11.38 -28.91 -4.81
C GLU A 507 11.98 -30.07 -4.02
N GLN A 508 12.64 -29.79 -2.89
CA GLN A 508 13.09 -30.80 -1.94
C GLN A 508 11.90 -31.57 -1.36
N HIS A 509 10.88 -30.89 -0.83
CA HIS A 509 9.67 -31.56 -0.33
C HIS A 509 8.92 -32.33 -1.42
N ARG A 510 8.84 -31.82 -2.65
CA ARG A 510 8.32 -32.57 -3.80
C ARG A 510 9.10 -33.88 -4.00
N HIS A 511 10.42 -33.80 -4.01
CA HIS A 511 11.30 -34.96 -4.17
C HIS A 511 11.23 -35.95 -3.00
N GLU A 512 11.08 -35.47 -1.76
CA GLU A 512 10.85 -36.31 -0.57
C GLU A 512 9.51 -37.06 -0.67
N MET A 513 8.45 -36.40 -1.13
CA MET A 513 7.15 -37.04 -1.36
C MET A 513 7.23 -38.06 -2.51
N ASP A 514 7.88 -37.71 -3.63
CA ASP A 514 8.12 -38.64 -4.75
C ASP A 514 8.91 -39.88 -4.30
N GLN A 515 9.96 -39.70 -3.48
CA GLN A 515 10.71 -40.81 -2.88
C GLN A 515 9.86 -41.64 -1.92
N PHE A 516 9.03 -41.02 -1.08
CA PHE A 516 8.15 -41.74 -0.15
C PHE A 516 7.10 -42.57 -0.90
N LEU A 517 6.47 -41.99 -1.92
CA LEU A 517 5.52 -42.68 -2.79
C LEU A 517 6.20 -43.82 -3.58
N ALA A 518 7.44 -43.63 -4.05
CA ALA A 518 8.21 -44.69 -4.69
C ALA A 518 8.51 -45.85 -3.74
N ARG A 519 8.94 -45.57 -2.49
CA ARG A 519 9.18 -46.61 -1.46
C ARG A 519 7.89 -47.37 -1.10
N LYS A 520 6.77 -46.67 -0.93
CA LYS A 520 5.48 -47.31 -0.67
C LYS A 520 4.97 -48.12 -1.86
N ARG A 521 5.32 -47.73 -3.09
CA ARG A 521 5.05 -48.54 -4.29
C ARG A 521 5.94 -49.78 -4.38
N THR A 522 7.20 -49.73 -3.97
CA THR A 522 8.04 -50.95 -3.90
C THR A 522 7.57 -51.90 -2.81
N GLU A 523 7.20 -51.39 -1.63
CA GLU A 523 6.59 -52.21 -0.55
C GLU A 523 5.29 -52.91 -1.03
N LEU A 524 4.42 -52.19 -1.75
CA LEU A 524 3.21 -52.79 -2.34
C LEU A 524 3.54 -53.86 -3.38
N ASN A 525 4.45 -53.59 -4.32
CA ASN A 525 4.88 -54.58 -5.33
C ASN A 525 5.48 -55.84 -4.68
N GLU A 526 6.22 -55.68 -3.57
CA GLU A 526 6.81 -56.79 -2.81
C GLU A 526 5.72 -57.64 -2.14
N LEU A 527 4.76 -57.01 -1.46
CA LEU A 527 3.60 -57.69 -0.86
C LEU A 527 2.71 -58.37 -1.91
N GLU A 528 2.48 -57.74 -3.06
CA GLU A 528 1.78 -58.36 -4.19
C GLU A 528 2.53 -59.59 -4.70
N CYS A 529 3.85 -59.51 -4.85
CA CYS A 529 4.70 -60.63 -5.25
C CYS A 529 4.75 -61.76 -4.20
N GLU A 530 4.63 -61.46 -2.91
CA GLU A 530 4.45 -62.48 -1.86
C GLU A 530 3.06 -63.12 -1.90
N LEU A 531 2.01 -62.35 -2.12
CA LEU A 531 0.64 -62.83 -2.30
C LEU A 531 0.54 -63.74 -3.55
N GLU A 532 1.19 -63.37 -4.65
CA GLU A 532 1.32 -64.22 -5.83
C GLU A 532 2.08 -65.53 -5.54
N LYS A 533 3.20 -65.48 -4.81
CA LYS A 533 3.91 -66.70 -4.36
C LYS A 533 3.03 -67.57 -3.46
N GLN A 534 2.20 -66.98 -2.60
CA GLN A 534 1.24 -67.71 -1.77
C GLN A 534 0.14 -68.36 -2.62
N ARG A 535 -0.45 -67.63 -3.57
CA ARG A 535 -1.41 -68.17 -4.56
C ARG A 535 -0.80 -69.30 -5.40
N GLU A 536 0.45 -69.15 -5.83
CA GLU A 536 1.15 -70.16 -6.62
C GLU A 536 1.45 -71.42 -5.78
N ARG A 537 1.80 -71.26 -4.49
CA ARG A 537 1.97 -72.37 -3.53
C ARG A 537 0.65 -73.09 -3.26
N THR A 538 -0.45 -72.37 -3.00
CA THR A 538 -1.75 -73.00 -2.76
C THR A 538 -2.30 -73.66 -4.02
N MET A 539 -2.15 -73.06 -5.20
CA MET A 539 -2.49 -73.70 -6.47
C MET A 539 -1.64 -74.96 -6.75
N ARG A 540 -0.35 -74.97 -6.42
CA ARG A 540 0.48 -76.18 -6.49
C ARG A 540 -0.03 -77.26 -5.53
N LEU A 541 -0.25 -76.93 -4.27
CA LEU A 541 -0.77 -77.87 -3.26
C LEU A 541 -2.14 -78.42 -3.65
N LEU A 542 -3.04 -77.59 -4.20
CA LEU A 542 -4.31 -78.05 -4.77
C LEU A 542 -4.07 -79.02 -5.93
N SER A 543 -3.22 -78.68 -6.91
CA SER A 543 -2.92 -79.58 -8.04
C SER A 543 -2.25 -80.91 -7.61
N GLU A 544 -1.48 -80.91 -6.51
CA GLU A 544 -0.91 -82.10 -5.92
C GLU A 544 -1.97 -82.93 -5.20
N LYS A 545 -2.92 -82.30 -4.50
CA LYS A 545 -4.07 -82.97 -3.88
C LYS A 545 -5.09 -83.48 -4.90
N ASP A 546 -5.32 -82.77 -5.98
CA ASP A 546 -6.13 -83.25 -7.11
C ASP A 546 -5.47 -84.47 -7.77
N ARG A 547 -4.13 -84.45 -7.91
CA ARG A 547 -3.36 -85.61 -8.39
C ARG A 547 -3.39 -86.78 -7.40
N GLU A 548 -3.31 -86.55 -6.09
CA GLU A 548 -3.48 -87.58 -5.07
C GLU A 548 -4.89 -88.18 -5.14
N LEU A 549 -5.94 -87.34 -5.19
CA LEU A 549 -7.33 -87.75 -5.36
C LEU A 549 -7.54 -88.52 -6.67
N GLU A 550 -6.87 -88.15 -7.76
CA GLU A 550 -6.84 -88.95 -8.98
C GLU A 550 -6.16 -90.31 -8.77
N THR A 551 -5.03 -90.39 -8.05
CA THR A 551 -4.39 -91.69 -7.78
C THR A 551 -5.21 -92.58 -6.85
N LEU A 552 -5.90 -92.01 -5.86
CA LEU A 552 -6.83 -92.73 -4.98
C LEU A 552 -8.07 -93.19 -5.74
N ARG A 553 -8.65 -92.35 -6.63
CA ARG A 553 -9.71 -92.76 -7.56
C ARG A 553 -9.26 -93.83 -8.56
N LYS A 554 -7.95 -93.98 -8.79
CA LYS A 554 -7.33 -95.02 -9.62
C LYS A 554 -6.83 -96.24 -8.80
N GLN A 555 -7.03 -96.26 -7.48
CA GLN A 555 -6.82 -97.40 -6.59
C GLN A 555 -8.17 -97.85 -5.98
N PRO A 556 -8.94 -98.71 -6.66
CA PRO A 556 -10.36 -98.90 -6.35
C PRO A 556 -10.69 -99.77 -5.11
N ASP A 557 -9.72 -100.35 -4.41
CA ASP A 557 -9.93 -101.53 -3.54
C ASP A 557 -9.53 -101.39 -2.05
N LEU A 558 -9.25 -100.19 -1.52
CA LEU A 558 -8.65 -100.05 -0.17
C LEU A 558 -9.39 -99.14 0.85
N ILE A 559 -10.68 -98.85 0.64
CA ILE A 559 -11.54 -98.26 1.68
C ILE A 559 -12.86 -99.07 1.78
N PRO A 560 -13.05 -99.88 2.83
CA PRO A 560 -14.33 -100.52 3.11
C PRO A 560 -15.45 -99.49 3.31
N THR A 561 -16.57 -99.68 2.63
CA THR A 561 -17.72 -98.76 2.70
C THR A 561 -18.35 -98.74 4.09
N LEU A 562 -18.54 -97.56 4.67
CA LEU A 562 -19.47 -97.36 5.77
C LEU A 562 -20.30 -96.08 5.55
N ASN A 563 -21.62 -96.23 5.68
CA ASN A 563 -22.62 -95.18 5.87
C ASN A 563 -22.69 -94.07 4.79
N LYS A 564 -23.13 -94.50 3.60
CA LYS A 564 -23.93 -93.66 2.71
C LYS A 564 -25.32 -93.46 3.34
N ASP A 565 -25.51 -92.33 4.01
CA ASP A 565 -26.80 -91.65 4.30
C ASP A 565 -26.46 -90.29 4.91
N THR A 566 -26.64 -89.16 4.22
CA THR A 566 -27.93 -88.47 4.12
C THR A 566 -27.89 -87.46 2.95
N SER A 567 -29.02 -87.25 2.27
CA SER A 567 -29.15 -86.32 1.12
C SER A 567 -29.67 -84.92 1.54
N PRO A 568 -29.69 -83.90 0.66
CA PRO A 568 -29.40 -82.52 1.06
C PRO A 568 -30.59 -81.68 1.54
N SER A 569 -30.27 -80.67 2.37
CA SER A 569 -31.05 -79.44 2.49
C SER A 569 -30.22 -78.25 1.98
N THR A 570 -30.72 -77.59 0.95
CA THR A 570 -30.16 -76.35 0.37
C THR A 570 -31.16 -75.20 0.63
N VAL A 571 -30.70 -73.95 0.49
CA VAL A 571 -31.46 -72.68 0.53
C VAL A 571 -32.36 -72.37 1.74
N SER A 572 -31.95 -71.33 2.46
CA SER A 572 -32.84 -70.48 3.27
C SER A 572 -32.70 -69.03 2.79
N ASP A 573 -33.50 -68.63 1.80
CA ASP A 573 -33.57 -67.24 1.31
C ASP A 573 -34.40 -66.35 2.26
N LEU A 574 -33.73 -65.42 2.95
CA LEU A 574 -34.33 -64.19 3.49
C LEU A 574 -33.28 -63.07 3.34
N LYS A 575 -33.39 -62.21 2.32
CA LYS A 575 -34.23 -60.99 2.22
C LYS A 575 -33.73 -59.80 3.05
N GLU A 576 -33.71 -58.64 2.38
CA GLU A 576 -33.30 -57.34 2.90
C GLU A 576 -34.28 -56.79 3.94
N GLU A 577 -33.77 -56.02 4.92
CA GLU A 577 -34.40 -54.77 5.33
C GLU A 577 -33.33 -53.75 5.79
N LYS A 578 -33.70 -52.48 6.00
CA LYS A 578 -32.76 -51.33 6.00
C LYS A 578 -32.83 -50.49 7.28
N HIS A 579 -31.72 -49.77 7.53
CA HIS A 579 -31.54 -48.73 8.57
C HIS A 579 -31.44 -49.29 10.02
N SER A 580 -30.68 -48.70 10.95
CA SER A 580 -29.85 -47.47 10.93
C SER A 580 -28.54 -47.66 11.73
N GLU A 581 -27.63 -46.67 11.67
CA GLU A 581 -26.29 -46.68 12.29
C GLU A 581 -26.32 -46.36 13.83
N PRO A 582 -25.19 -46.17 14.55
CA PRO A 582 -24.60 -47.28 15.30
C PRO A 582 -24.43 -46.99 16.81
N THR A 583 -24.35 -48.03 17.65
CA THR A 583 -23.95 -47.88 19.05
C THR A 583 -23.08 -49.05 19.48
N THR A 584 -21.83 -48.76 19.87
CA THR A 584 -20.84 -49.78 20.26
C THR A 584 -21.15 -50.37 21.63
N ILE A 585 -21.84 -51.50 21.66
CA ILE A 585 -21.94 -52.37 22.83
C ILE A 585 -21.33 -53.72 22.45
N ILE A 586 -20.15 -54.01 22.99
CA ILE A 586 -19.56 -55.35 23.01
C ILE A 586 -19.36 -55.74 24.47
N GLY A 587 -20.44 -56.28 25.05
CA GLY A 587 -20.40 -57.03 26.29
C GLY A 587 -20.36 -58.52 25.98
N GLU A 588 -19.38 -59.20 26.56
CA GLU A 588 -19.42 -60.60 27.03
C GLU A 588 -20.43 -61.57 26.39
N LEU A 589 -19.92 -62.55 25.62
CA LEU A 589 -20.53 -63.87 25.51
C LEU A 589 -19.47 -64.97 25.66
N PHE A 590 -19.86 -66.02 26.38
CA PHE A 590 -19.05 -67.13 26.91
C PHE A 590 -18.76 -68.22 25.82
N PRO A 591 -17.88 -69.24 26.03
CA PRO A 591 -17.66 -69.90 27.31
C PRO A 591 -16.22 -70.27 27.75
N ARG A 592 -16.12 -70.26 29.08
CA ARG A 592 -15.15 -70.91 29.96
C ARG A 592 -15.43 -72.42 30.07
N GLU A 593 -14.37 -73.24 30.12
CA GLU A 593 -14.15 -74.40 31.02
C GLU A 593 -13.08 -75.35 30.44
N LEU A 594 -11.89 -75.40 31.06
CA LEU A 594 -11.22 -76.66 31.42
C LEU A 594 -10.10 -76.41 32.44
N SER A 595 -10.02 -77.25 33.46
CA SER A 595 -9.22 -76.99 34.67
C SER A 595 -7.75 -77.40 34.57
N THR A 596 -6.85 -76.53 35.00
CA THR A 596 -5.47 -76.92 35.34
C THR A 596 -5.43 -77.66 36.68
N SER A 597 -4.96 -78.90 36.70
CA SER A 597 -4.66 -79.64 37.94
C SER A 597 -3.34 -80.39 37.82
N THR A 598 -2.43 -80.09 38.74
CA THR A 598 -1.17 -80.82 38.97
C THR A 598 -1.41 -82.17 39.66
N ILE A 599 -0.68 -83.22 39.29
CA ILE A 599 -0.17 -84.31 40.16
C ILE A 599 0.86 -85.16 39.35
N GLY A 600 1.69 -85.95 40.02
CA GLY A 600 2.85 -86.65 39.42
C GLY A 600 2.55 -87.94 38.64
N GLY A 601 3.62 -88.53 38.04
CA GLY A 601 3.58 -89.74 37.18
C GLY A 601 3.53 -91.09 37.93
N PRO A 602 4.02 -92.23 37.37
CA PRO A 602 5.15 -92.35 36.44
C PRO A 602 5.01 -93.34 35.24
N MET A 603 6.02 -93.34 34.34
CA MET A 603 6.53 -94.45 33.48
C MET A 603 5.58 -95.19 32.49
N SER A 604 5.68 -94.88 31.19
CA SER A 604 5.68 -95.86 30.05
C SER A 604 6.15 -95.17 28.74
N PRO A 605 6.73 -95.85 27.72
CA PRO A 605 7.42 -95.18 26.59
C PRO A 605 6.72 -95.22 25.21
N LEU A 606 6.88 -94.12 24.43
CA LEU A 606 6.60 -93.95 22.98
C LEU A 606 5.09 -94.00 22.59
N PRO A 607 4.60 -93.20 21.59
CA PRO A 607 5.27 -92.79 20.35
C PRO A 607 5.71 -91.31 20.26
N THR A 608 6.66 -91.03 19.37
CA THR A 608 7.33 -89.72 19.21
C THR A 608 6.64 -88.67 18.32
N ALA A 609 5.39 -88.91 17.88
CA ALA A 609 4.67 -87.95 17.04
C ALA A 609 4.15 -86.74 17.84
N ASP A 610 3.44 -87.00 18.94
CA ASP A 610 2.70 -85.96 19.66
C ASP A 610 3.62 -85.00 20.41
N SER A 611 4.78 -85.44 20.90
CA SER A 611 5.76 -84.56 21.55
C SER A 611 6.24 -83.42 20.64
N ASN A 612 6.36 -83.65 19.32
CA ASN A 612 6.74 -82.60 18.38
C ASN A 612 5.58 -81.61 18.15
N ASN A 613 4.34 -82.10 18.15
CA ASN A 613 3.15 -81.28 17.98
C ASN A 613 2.86 -80.43 19.24
N ILE A 614 3.05 -81.02 20.42
CA ILE A 614 2.98 -80.33 21.72
C ILE A 614 4.12 -79.31 21.85
N LEU A 615 5.35 -79.64 21.45
CA LEU A 615 6.47 -78.68 21.47
C LEU A 615 6.25 -77.52 20.50
N TYR A 616 5.71 -77.79 19.30
CA TYR A 616 5.32 -76.76 18.35
C TYR A 616 4.20 -75.86 18.91
N PHE A 617 3.17 -76.44 19.53
CA PHE A 617 2.09 -75.67 20.16
C PHE A 617 2.59 -74.82 21.33
N ILE A 618 3.52 -75.34 22.15
CA ILE A 618 4.19 -74.58 23.22
C ILE A 618 5.04 -73.44 22.62
N GLN A 619 5.78 -73.69 21.53
CA GLN A 619 6.56 -72.65 20.84
C GLN A 619 5.65 -71.58 20.23
N GLU A 620 4.53 -71.97 19.60
CA GLU A 620 3.56 -71.03 19.05
C GLU A 620 2.87 -70.22 20.16
N GLN A 621 2.50 -70.87 21.27
CA GLN A 621 1.99 -70.19 22.45
C GLN A 621 3.01 -69.21 23.04
N GLN A 622 4.30 -69.59 23.13
CA GLN A 622 5.37 -68.68 23.58
C GLN A 622 5.56 -67.49 22.64
N LEU A 623 5.47 -67.69 21.32
CA LEU A 623 5.52 -66.59 20.34
C LEU A 623 4.30 -65.66 20.47
N ARG A 624 3.09 -66.21 20.60
CA ARG A 624 1.87 -65.43 20.88
C ARG A 624 1.96 -64.71 22.23
N GLU A 625 2.50 -65.33 23.28
CA GLU A 625 2.70 -64.68 24.59
C GLU A 625 3.75 -63.57 24.51
N GLN A 626 4.84 -63.74 23.75
CA GLN A 626 5.83 -62.72 23.48
C GLN A 626 5.24 -61.54 22.69
N GLU A 627 4.40 -61.80 21.69
CA GLU A 627 3.65 -60.78 20.94
C GLU A 627 2.62 -60.07 21.84
N LEU A 628 1.85 -60.80 22.63
CA LEU A 628 0.88 -60.21 23.56
C LEU A 628 1.59 -59.37 24.65
N MET A 629 2.81 -59.76 25.06
CA MET A 629 3.66 -58.95 25.93
C MET A 629 4.26 -57.72 25.25
N SER A 630 4.65 -57.80 23.96
CA SER A 630 5.13 -56.63 23.21
C SER A 630 3.98 -55.63 22.94
N LEU A 631 2.80 -56.12 22.57
CA LEU A 631 1.58 -55.33 22.42
C LEU A 631 1.13 -54.72 23.76
N ARG A 632 1.21 -55.45 24.89
CA ARG A 632 0.98 -54.88 26.24
C ARG A 632 1.96 -53.77 26.57
N LYS A 633 3.25 -53.93 26.25
CA LYS A 633 4.27 -52.90 26.44
C LYS A 633 3.98 -51.67 25.57
N GLN A 634 3.71 -51.86 24.29
CA GLN A 634 3.35 -50.77 23.37
C GLN A 634 2.07 -50.05 23.82
N ARG A 635 1.05 -50.79 24.31
CA ARG A 635 -0.17 -50.21 24.88
C ARG A 635 0.13 -49.39 26.13
N TYR A 636 1.02 -49.84 27.01
CA TYR A 636 1.46 -49.08 28.18
C TYR A 636 2.23 -47.80 27.79
N GLU A 637 3.11 -47.88 26.79
CA GLU A 637 3.83 -46.72 26.26
C GLU A 637 2.87 -45.70 25.63
N LEU A 638 1.86 -46.15 24.88
CA LEU A 638 0.78 -45.30 24.35
C LEU A 638 -0.13 -44.75 25.44
N GLU A 639 -0.50 -45.53 26.47
CA GLU A 639 -1.21 -45.01 27.65
C GLU A 639 -0.40 -43.92 28.36
N MET A 640 0.93 -44.06 28.43
CA MET A 640 1.80 -43.06 29.05
C MET A 640 1.87 -41.77 28.21
N THR A 641 2.03 -41.87 26.88
CA THR A 641 2.00 -40.67 26.02
C THR A 641 0.64 -39.98 26.03
N ILE A 642 -0.48 -40.74 26.06
CA ILE A 642 -1.83 -40.18 26.23
C ILE A 642 -1.96 -39.45 27.58
N ARG A 643 -1.48 -40.03 28.68
CA ARG A 643 -1.47 -39.36 30.00
C ARG A 643 -0.62 -38.09 29.99
N ASP A 644 0.51 -38.08 29.32
CA ASP A 644 1.39 -36.90 29.24
C ASP A 644 0.87 -35.81 28.28
N ILE A 645 0.17 -36.19 27.22
CA ILE A 645 -0.61 -35.25 26.38
C ILE A 645 -1.75 -34.65 27.20
N HIS A 646 -2.48 -35.46 27.97
CA HIS A 646 -3.57 -34.98 28.81
C HIS A 646 -3.08 -34.03 29.92
N LYS A 647 -1.93 -34.31 30.55
CA LYS A 647 -1.26 -33.38 31.48
C LYS A 647 -0.95 -32.03 30.80
N LYS A 648 -0.33 -32.04 29.61
CA LYS A 648 -0.01 -30.82 28.86
C LYS A 648 -1.28 -30.02 28.55
N TYR A 649 -2.34 -30.68 28.07
CA TYR A 649 -3.61 -30.03 27.77
C TYR A 649 -4.29 -29.47 29.04
N SER A 650 -4.23 -30.16 30.18
CA SER A 650 -4.73 -29.63 31.45
C SER A 650 -3.93 -28.42 31.96
N PHE A 651 -2.62 -28.38 31.69
CA PHE A 651 -1.77 -27.24 32.02
C PHE A 651 -2.08 -26.03 31.10
N GLU A 652 -2.27 -26.28 29.81
CA GLU A 652 -2.66 -25.26 28.83
C GLU A 652 -4.06 -24.69 29.14
N ILE A 653 -5.03 -25.52 29.50
CA ILE A 653 -6.34 -25.08 30.01
C ILE A 653 -6.20 -24.21 31.26
N SER A 654 -5.39 -24.64 32.23
CA SER A 654 -5.15 -23.87 33.47
C SER A 654 -4.48 -22.51 33.19
N GLN A 655 -3.53 -22.47 32.26
CA GLN A 655 -2.89 -21.23 31.81
C GLN A 655 -3.89 -20.31 31.09
N LEU A 656 -4.73 -20.85 30.20
CA LEU A 656 -5.79 -20.09 29.52
C LEU A 656 -6.82 -19.56 30.53
N GLN A 657 -7.21 -20.34 31.54
CA GLN A 657 -8.09 -19.92 32.62
C GLN A 657 -7.47 -18.75 33.40
N ALA A 658 -6.22 -18.85 33.84
CA ALA A 658 -5.52 -17.76 34.52
C ALA A 658 -5.43 -16.47 33.67
N THR A 659 -5.19 -16.58 32.35
CA THR A 659 -5.21 -15.39 31.46
C THR A 659 -6.60 -14.80 31.26
N ASN A 660 -7.67 -15.60 31.34
CA ASN A 660 -9.05 -15.10 31.29
C ASN A 660 -9.47 -14.44 32.62
N GLU A 661 -9.01 -14.97 33.75
CA GLU A 661 -9.19 -14.38 35.07
C GLU A 661 -8.51 -13.01 35.15
N GLN A 662 -7.22 -12.93 34.77
CA GLN A 662 -6.49 -11.66 34.69
C GLN A 662 -7.16 -10.66 33.73
N LEU A 663 -7.60 -11.09 32.54
CA LEU A 663 -8.28 -10.21 31.58
C LEU A 663 -9.65 -9.72 32.12
N ASN A 664 -10.34 -10.54 32.91
CA ASN A 664 -11.58 -10.13 33.56
C ASN A 664 -11.33 -9.11 34.68
N ASP A 665 -10.27 -9.29 35.47
CA ASP A 665 -9.85 -8.33 36.50
C ASP A 665 -9.44 -6.98 35.89
N ASP A 666 -8.68 -7.00 34.80
CA ASP A 666 -8.34 -5.79 34.02
C ASP A 666 -9.61 -5.12 33.46
N LEU A 667 -10.58 -5.89 32.97
CA LEU A 667 -11.89 -5.36 32.54
C LEU A 667 -12.71 -4.77 33.69
N GLU A 668 -12.65 -5.34 34.90
CA GLU A 668 -13.29 -4.74 36.08
C GLU A 668 -12.58 -3.45 36.52
N HIS A 669 -11.25 -3.44 36.55
CA HIS A 669 -10.44 -2.24 36.79
C HIS A 669 -10.76 -1.12 35.79
N ILE A 670 -10.88 -1.44 34.50
CA ILE A 670 -11.28 -0.48 33.46
C ILE A 670 -12.70 0.04 33.71
N LYS A 671 -13.69 -0.83 33.96
CA LYS A 671 -15.08 -0.43 34.29
C LYS A 671 -15.13 0.52 35.49
N LEU A 672 -14.46 0.18 36.59
CA LEU A 672 -14.37 1.00 37.80
C LEU A 672 -13.67 2.35 37.53
N SER A 673 -12.62 2.37 36.70
CA SER A 673 -11.94 3.61 36.32
C SER A 673 -12.83 4.52 35.47
N THR A 674 -13.61 3.96 34.55
CA THR A 674 -14.56 4.68 33.69
C THR A 674 -15.72 5.22 34.51
N GLN A 675 -16.29 4.43 35.42
CA GLN A 675 -17.34 4.87 36.34
C GLN A 675 -16.86 6.03 37.23
N ARG A 676 -15.63 5.98 37.75
CA ARG A 676 -15.03 7.10 38.50
C ARG A 676 -14.87 8.36 37.63
N LYS A 677 -14.39 8.22 36.40
CA LYS A 677 -14.28 9.33 35.43
C LYS A 677 -15.66 9.93 35.11
N GLU A 678 -16.68 9.11 34.89
CA GLU A 678 -18.05 9.57 34.65
C GLU A 678 -18.63 10.35 35.83
N VAL A 679 -18.41 9.91 37.08
CA VAL A 679 -18.86 10.65 38.27
C VAL A 679 -18.16 12.01 38.37
N LEU A 680 -16.84 12.06 38.08
CA LEU A 680 -16.07 13.30 38.07
C LEU A 680 -16.53 14.27 36.98
N THR A 681 -16.63 13.83 35.72
CA THR A 681 -17.03 14.71 34.60
C THR A 681 -18.49 15.16 34.70
N LYS A 682 -19.39 14.32 35.23
CA LYS A 682 -20.76 14.73 35.57
C LYS A 682 -20.74 15.80 36.64
N ASN A 683 -20.01 15.62 37.74
CA ASN A 683 -19.90 16.63 38.80
C ASN A 683 -19.34 17.96 38.30
N GLU A 684 -18.34 17.94 37.41
CA GLU A 684 -17.69 19.14 36.87
C GLU A 684 -18.64 19.98 35.99
N HIS A 685 -19.32 19.35 35.02
CA HIS A 685 -20.36 20.02 34.22
C HIS A 685 -21.56 20.46 35.07
N ASN A 686 -21.91 19.67 36.08
CA ASN A 686 -23.02 19.96 36.97
C ASN A 686 -22.72 21.17 37.87
N ILE A 687 -21.47 21.35 38.31
CA ILE A 687 -21.03 22.53 39.08
C ILE A 687 -21.22 23.82 38.28
N ASP A 688 -20.87 23.84 36.99
CA ASP A 688 -21.06 25.04 36.16
C ASP A 688 -22.54 25.31 35.83
N TYR A 689 -23.34 24.26 35.65
CA TYR A 689 -24.79 24.41 35.56
C TYR A 689 -25.41 24.94 36.87
N ILE A 690 -24.96 24.42 38.02
CA ILE A 690 -25.36 24.89 39.36
C ILE A 690 -24.97 26.36 39.56
N LYS A 691 -23.74 26.78 39.19
CA LYS A 691 -23.31 28.19 39.24
C LYS A 691 -24.28 29.08 38.45
N ASN A 692 -24.63 28.70 37.23
CA ASN A 692 -25.51 29.49 36.37
C ASN A 692 -26.94 29.57 36.94
N VAL A 693 -27.53 28.46 37.36
CA VAL A 693 -28.89 28.45 37.95
C VAL A 693 -28.91 29.19 39.30
N PHE A 694 -27.86 29.08 40.12
CA PHE A 694 -27.74 29.83 41.38
C PHE A 694 -27.56 31.34 41.16
N TYR A 695 -26.75 31.73 40.16
CA TYR A 695 -26.60 33.13 39.74
C TYR A 695 -27.93 33.73 39.26
N HIS A 696 -28.69 33.01 38.42
CA HIS A 696 -30.02 33.43 38.01
C HIS A 696 -31.04 33.42 39.17
N TYR A 697 -30.95 32.49 40.11
CA TYR A 697 -31.77 32.50 41.33
C TYR A 697 -31.51 33.73 42.20
N LEU A 698 -30.27 34.20 42.32
CA LEU A 698 -29.95 35.43 43.04
C LEU A 698 -30.49 36.68 42.34
N LEU A 699 -30.38 36.75 41.01
CA LEU A 699 -30.81 37.91 40.20
C LEU A 699 -32.33 37.99 39.95
N ALA A 700 -33.07 36.88 40.04
CA ALA A 700 -34.50 36.86 39.73
C ALA A 700 -35.32 37.60 40.80
N ASN A 701 -36.03 38.66 40.42
CA ASN A 701 -36.93 39.39 41.33
C ASN A 701 -38.32 38.75 41.49
N ASP A 702 -38.69 37.81 40.61
CA ASP A 702 -39.96 37.07 40.67
C ASP A 702 -39.82 35.80 41.52
N THR A 703 -40.73 35.65 42.49
CA THR A 703 -40.90 34.46 43.34
C THR A 703 -41.13 33.17 42.53
N GLN A 704 -41.85 33.22 41.40
CA GLN A 704 -42.10 32.04 40.57
C GLN A 704 -40.86 31.58 39.81
N VAL A 705 -40.06 32.51 39.27
CA VAL A 705 -38.77 32.18 38.65
C VAL A 705 -37.76 31.69 39.70
N LYS A 706 -37.73 32.32 40.89
CA LYS A 706 -36.97 31.79 42.03
C LYS A 706 -37.40 30.37 42.40
N HIS A 707 -38.69 30.08 42.38
CA HIS A 707 -39.23 28.76 42.67
C HIS A 707 -38.80 27.68 41.66
N THR A 708 -38.87 27.96 40.35
CA THR A 708 -38.43 27.00 39.32
C THR A 708 -36.92 26.74 39.37
N MET A 709 -36.12 27.79 39.55
CA MET A 709 -34.65 27.66 39.69
C MET A 709 -34.26 26.94 41.00
N ALA A 710 -34.96 27.19 42.11
CA ALA A 710 -34.75 26.45 43.35
C ALA A 710 -35.14 24.96 43.22
N ASN A 711 -36.25 24.64 42.57
CA ASN A 711 -36.64 23.24 42.31
C ASN A 711 -35.67 22.53 41.35
N ALA A 712 -35.08 23.24 40.38
CA ALA A 712 -33.99 22.72 39.55
C ALA A 712 -32.75 22.40 40.41
N LEU A 713 -32.28 23.35 41.22
CA LEU A 713 -31.17 23.15 42.17
C LEU A 713 -31.45 21.98 43.13
N MET A 714 -32.66 21.87 43.69
CA MET A 714 -33.01 20.78 44.61
C MET A 714 -33.07 19.39 43.96
N THR A 715 -33.37 19.32 42.67
CA THR A 715 -33.28 18.07 41.90
C THR A 715 -31.82 17.72 41.64
N ILE A 716 -31.04 18.70 41.21
CA ILE A 716 -29.67 18.54 40.71
C ILE A 716 -28.63 18.29 41.82
N LEU A 717 -28.80 18.93 42.98
CA LEU A 717 -28.02 18.68 44.20
C LEU A 717 -28.57 17.50 45.02
N HIS A 718 -29.54 16.73 44.49
CA HIS A 718 -30.05 15.48 45.05
C HIS A 718 -30.56 15.59 46.51
N PHE A 719 -31.10 16.75 46.92
CA PHE A 719 -31.59 16.99 48.28
C PHE A 719 -32.59 15.92 48.76
N SER A 720 -32.52 15.58 50.05
CA SER A 720 -33.40 14.61 50.69
C SER A 720 -34.85 15.09 50.70
N ALA A 721 -35.82 14.17 50.64
CA ALA A 721 -37.24 14.50 50.70
C ALA A 721 -37.62 15.31 51.96
N LYS A 722 -36.92 15.08 53.08
CA LYS A 722 -37.10 15.83 54.35
C LYS A 722 -36.60 17.28 54.27
N GLU A 723 -35.63 17.55 53.40
CA GLU A 723 -35.05 18.88 53.19
C GLU A 723 -35.86 19.67 52.16
N LYS A 724 -36.30 19.00 51.09
CA LYS A 724 -37.27 19.50 50.11
C LYS A 724 -38.55 20.00 50.80
N ALA A 725 -39.11 19.20 51.72
CA ALA A 725 -40.28 19.59 52.52
C ALA A 725 -40.01 20.78 53.47
N LYS A 726 -38.80 20.92 54.04
CA LYS A 726 -38.45 22.09 54.87
C LYS A 726 -38.38 23.37 54.04
N ILE A 727 -37.77 23.31 52.86
CA ILE A 727 -37.69 24.43 51.92
C ILE A 727 -39.10 24.79 51.42
N GLU A 728 -39.97 23.81 51.21
CA GLU A 728 -41.37 24.04 50.84
C GLU A 728 -42.20 24.70 51.94
N ASN A 729 -42.04 24.30 53.20
CA ASN A 729 -42.69 24.96 54.33
C ASN A 729 -42.16 26.40 54.60
N GLN A 730 -41.04 26.80 54.00
CA GLN A 730 -40.60 28.20 54.00
C GLN A 730 -41.21 29.04 52.86
N LYS A 731 -41.72 28.41 51.79
CA LYS A 731 -42.36 29.12 50.65
C LYS A 731 -43.64 29.85 51.06
N THR A 732 -44.36 29.37 52.09
CA THR A 732 -45.66 29.93 52.51
C THR A 732 -45.56 31.17 53.40
N ASN A 733 -44.41 31.40 54.05
CA ASN A 733 -44.33 32.28 55.21
C ASN A 733 -43.50 33.56 55.01
N ASN A 734 -42.97 33.83 53.81
CA ASN A 734 -42.15 35.03 53.59
C ASN A 734 -42.25 35.65 52.20
N THR A 735 -42.84 36.84 52.13
CA THR A 735 -42.56 37.81 51.08
C THR A 735 -41.13 38.34 51.27
N LEU A 736 -40.18 37.85 50.49
CA LEU A 736 -38.79 38.33 50.53
C LEU A 736 -38.70 39.74 49.95
N THR A 737 -38.84 40.74 50.82
CA THR A 737 -38.60 42.15 50.51
C THR A 737 -37.11 42.39 50.18
N PRO A 738 -36.79 43.34 49.28
CA PRO A 738 -35.41 43.63 48.88
C PRO A 738 -34.68 44.48 49.94
N GLY A 739 -34.38 43.89 51.10
CA GLY A 739 -33.63 44.53 52.18
C GLY A 739 -33.60 43.69 53.46
N GLY A 740 -32.56 42.86 53.63
CA GLY A 740 -32.43 42.02 54.83
C GLY A 740 -31.23 41.08 54.93
N TRP A 741 -30.30 41.07 53.96
CA TRP A 741 -29.13 40.17 53.99
C TRP A 741 -27.85 40.79 54.60
N PHE A 742 -27.88 42.05 55.01
CA PHE A 742 -26.75 42.75 55.65
C PHE A 742 -27.16 43.53 56.91
N THR A 743 -27.96 42.90 57.78
CA THR A 743 -28.32 43.46 59.11
C THR A 743 -28.34 42.40 60.21
N SER A 744 -27.16 41.90 60.58
CA SER A 744 -26.87 41.48 61.96
C SER A 744 -25.40 41.72 62.28
N LYS A 745 -25.09 41.88 63.57
CA LYS A 745 -23.77 41.59 64.13
C LYS A 745 -23.60 40.07 64.29
#